data_AF-A0A4V3WLE2-F1
#
_entry.id   AF-A0A4V3WLE2-F1
#
_cell.length_a   1.000
_cell.length_b   1.000
_cell.length_c   1.000
_cell.angle_alpha   90.00
_cell.angle_beta   90.00
_cell.angle_gamma   90.00
#
_symmetry.space_group_name_H-M   'P 1'
#
loop_
_entity.id
_entity.type
_entity.pdbx_description
1 polymer ?
#
loop_
_entity_poly.entity_id
_entity_poly.type
_entity_poly.pdbx_seq_one_letter_code
_entity_poly.pdbx_strand_id
1 'polypeptide(L)'
;MWKFTKGRSSSFFASSTPCEALTFSHYCKYACSEEVPELQDMGGPAQGGFSVAFDPLDGSSIVDTNFTVGTIFGVWPGDKLTGVTGRDQVAAAMGIYGPRTTYVLALKDIPGTHEFLLLDEGKWIHVKDTTEIGEGKMFSPGNLRATFDNPDYDKLINYYVREKYTLRYTGGMVPDVNQIIVKEKGIFTNVTSPSSKAKLRLLFEVAPLGFLIEKAGGYSSDGKQSVLDKVIVNLDDRTQVAYGSKNEIIRFEETLYGSSRLKAGGVPVGAAAFEQENKKWQGSIGGIVEAPIHKVWEIVSQTNRLPEWMPMVERCTDLAGDDGVPGYVRLVSGFMFPQHDGDKSWIKERLVSMDPKSHSYVYRMEASNVGLDGSVNSLKLVDYGDDSTLVDWTFELNPLEGACEDSIVDYLGFLYKSCIKKIEGAIEASAKQKIGRASPSFPTIVLFVPPNIKQINMAFEQENKKWQGSIGGIVEAPIHKVWEIVSQTNRLPEWMPMVERCTDLAGDDGVPGYVRLVSGFMFPQHDGDKSWIKERLVSMDPKSHSYVYRMEASNVGLDGSVNSLKLVDYGDDSTLVDWTFELNPLEGACEDSIVDYLGFLYKSCIKKIEGAIEASAKQKIGRASPSFPTIVLFVPPNIKQINMAFEQENKKWQGSIGGIVEAPIHKVWEIVSQTNRLPEWMPMVERCTDLAGDDGVPGYVRLVSGFMFPQHDGDKSWIKERLVSMDPKSHSYVYRMEASNVGLDGSVNSLKLVDYGDDSTLVDWTFELNPLEGACEDSIVDYLGFLYKSCIKKIEGAIEASAKQKIG
;
A
#
# COMPACT_ATOMS: atom_id res chain seq x y z
N MET A 1 -3.93 22.99 21.88
CA MET A 1 -5.35 23.00 22.28
C MET A 1 -5.77 24.43 22.60
N TRP A 2 -6.67 25.01 21.80
CA TRP A 2 -7.14 26.39 21.95
C TRP A 2 -7.99 26.54 23.22
N LYS A 3 -7.60 27.44 24.13
CA LYS A 3 -8.40 27.78 25.33
C LYS A 3 -9.51 28.74 24.92
N PHE A 4 -10.70 28.21 24.66
CA PHE A 4 -11.91 29.01 24.47
C PHE A 4 -12.30 29.69 25.79
N THR A 5 -11.92 30.95 25.95
CA THR A 5 -12.41 31.78 27.06
C THR A 5 -13.64 32.57 26.58
N LYS A 6 -14.71 32.55 27.39
CA LYS A 6 -15.97 33.28 27.10
C LYS A 6 -15.66 34.76 26.83
N GLY A 7 -15.93 35.23 25.60
CA GLY A 7 -16.02 36.66 25.30
C GLY A 7 -15.46 37.14 23.96
N ARG A 8 -14.77 36.32 23.15
CA ARG A 8 -14.25 36.70 21.82
C ARG A 8 -14.47 35.58 20.80
N SER A 9 -14.70 35.90 19.52
CA SER A 9 -14.95 34.93 18.45
C SER A 9 -13.73 34.02 18.23
N SER A 10 -13.97 32.81 17.71
CA SER A 10 -12.92 31.84 17.33
C SER A 10 -11.91 32.43 16.34
N SER A 11 -12.38 33.27 15.40
CA SER A 11 -11.52 34.00 14.46
C SER A 11 -10.53 34.95 15.13
N PHE A 12 -10.95 35.63 16.20
CA PHE A 12 -10.09 36.57 16.91
C PHE A 12 -8.91 35.87 17.60
N PHE A 13 -9.17 34.72 18.25
CA PHE A 13 -8.09 33.91 18.85
C PHE A 13 -7.17 33.32 17.78
N ALA A 14 -7.76 32.80 16.70
CA ALA A 14 -7.03 32.25 15.58
C ALA A 14 -6.12 33.30 14.89
N SER A 15 -6.45 34.59 14.92
CA SER A 15 -5.58 35.64 14.40
C SER A 15 -4.45 36.05 15.36
N SER A 16 -4.65 36.00 16.68
CA SER A 16 -3.62 36.44 17.64
C SER A 16 -2.43 35.48 17.77
N THR A 17 -2.68 34.17 17.72
CA THR A 17 -1.65 33.15 17.95
C THR A 17 -0.62 33.04 16.82
N PRO A 18 -0.99 33.11 15.53
CA PRO A 18 -0.01 33.19 14.44
C PRO A 18 0.87 34.44 14.51
N CYS A 19 0.31 35.61 14.82
CA CYS A 19 1.11 36.83 15.00
C CYS A 19 2.13 36.69 16.12
N GLU A 20 1.75 36.12 17.27
CA GLU A 20 2.69 35.82 18.36
C GLU A 20 3.79 34.86 17.89
N ALA A 21 3.43 33.75 17.26
CA ALA A 21 4.40 32.77 16.75
C ALA A 21 5.36 33.38 15.72
N LEU A 22 4.86 34.21 14.81
CA LEU A 22 5.67 34.91 13.81
C LEU A 22 6.62 35.92 14.46
N THR A 23 6.19 36.61 15.51
CA THR A 23 7.05 37.50 16.32
C THR A 23 8.16 36.70 17.00
N PHE A 24 7.84 35.56 17.61
CA PHE A 24 8.83 34.68 18.25
C PHE A 24 9.79 34.00 17.27
N SER A 25 9.43 33.91 15.98
CA SER A 25 10.31 33.34 14.97
C SER A 25 11.57 34.18 14.72
N HIS A 26 11.50 35.50 14.97
CA HIS A 26 12.53 36.48 14.63
C HIS A 26 12.87 36.63 13.12
N TYR A 27 12.22 35.86 12.23
CA TYR A 27 12.46 35.90 10.79
C TYR A 27 11.36 36.59 9.99
N CYS A 28 10.20 36.84 10.59
CA CYS A 28 9.09 37.52 9.93
C CYS A 28 9.24 39.05 10.04
N LYS A 29 9.30 39.75 8.91
CA LYS A 29 9.25 41.22 8.85
C LYS A 29 7.81 41.73 8.91
N TYR A 30 6.95 41.28 8.00
CA TYR A 30 5.54 41.68 7.97
C TYR A 30 4.62 40.47 8.00
N ALA A 31 3.58 40.54 8.84
CA ALA A 31 2.47 39.62 8.85
C ALA A 31 1.19 40.31 8.39
N CYS A 32 0.33 39.60 7.66
CA CYS A 32 -0.99 40.11 7.27
C CYS A 32 -2.05 39.00 7.41
N SER A 33 -3.12 39.30 8.13
CA SER A 33 -4.23 38.37 8.40
C SER A 33 -5.43 38.73 7.53
N GLU A 34 -6.18 37.75 7.04
CA GLU A 34 -7.45 38.01 6.34
C GLU A 34 -8.43 38.83 7.19
N GLU A 35 -8.45 38.60 8.51
CA GLU A 35 -9.36 39.27 9.46
C GLU A 35 -9.00 40.75 9.66
N VAL A 36 -7.71 41.09 9.53
CA VAL A 36 -7.17 42.45 9.65
C VAL A 36 -6.16 42.66 8.52
N PRO A 37 -6.62 43.04 7.31
CA PRO A 37 -5.81 43.10 6.09
C PRO A 37 -4.93 44.36 6.06
N GLU A 38 -4.09 44.50 7.08
CA GLU A 38 -3.08 45.52 7.25
C GLU A 38 -1.73 44.85 7.50
N LEU A 39 -0.63 45.46 7.06
CA LEU A 39 0.71 44.95 7.32
C LEU A 39 1.10 45.24 8.78
N GLN A 40 1.35 44.18 9.53
CA GLN A 40 1.83 44.28 10.92
C GLN A 40 3.33 43.95 10.96
N ASP A 41 4.14 44.84 11.54
CA ASP A 41 5.58 44.62 11.69
C ASP A 41 5.85 43.63 12.83
N MET A 42 6.43 42.47 12.51
CA MET A 42 6.76 41.41 13.47
C MET A 42 8.19 41.53 14.02
N GLY A 43 8.96 42.53 13.58
CA GLY A 43 10.30 42.84 14.10
C GLY A 43 11.47 42.06 13.48
N GLY A 44 11.21 41.15 12.54
CA GLY A 44 12.25 40.44 11.79
C GLY A 44 12.95 41.29 10.72
N PRO A 45 14.02 40.77 10.09
CA PRO A 45 14.81 41.51 9.12
C PRO A 45 14.11 41.59 7.74
N ALA A 46 14.26 42.72 7.05
CA ALA A 46 13.79 42.84 5.66
C ALA A 46 14.69 42.06 4.68
N GLN A 47 16.02 42.11 4.87
CA GLN A 47 16.95 41.32 4.06
C GLN A 47 17.19 39.96 4.72
N GLY A 48 16.93 38.88 3.99
CA GLY A 48 17.07 37.51 4.50
C GLY A 48 15.96 37.05 5.46
N GLY A 49 14.94 37.90 5.72
CA GLY A 49 13.71 37.51 6.39
C GLY A 49 12.54 37.33 5.42
N PHE A 50 11.34 37.24 5.98
CA PHE A 50 10.12 36.86 5.25
C PHE A 50 8.93 37.76 5.58
N SER A 51 7.96 37.81 4.68
CA SER A 51 6.62 38.33 4.94
C SER A 51 5.59 37.20 4.80
N VAL A 52 4.62 37.16 5.69
CA VAL A 52 3.64 36.07 5.79
C VAL A 52 2.23 36.61 5.68
N ALA A 53 1.43 36.02 4.78
CA ALA A 53 -0.01 36.26 4.73
C ALA A 53 -0.76 34.99 5.11
N PHE A 54 -1.84 35.12 5.88
CA PHE A 54 -2.60 33.97 6.35
C PHE A 54 -4.10 34.22 6.49
N ASP A 55 -4.88 33.18 6.22
CA ASP A 55 -6.25 33.05 6.72
C ASP A 55 -6.19 32.24 8.03
N PRO A 56 -6.47 32.86 9.18
CA PRO A 56 -6.33 32.21 10.46
C PRO A 56 -7.32 31.06 10.67
N LEU A 57 -8.53 31.11 10.06
CA LEU A 57 -9.55 30.08 10.23
C LEU A 57 -10.53 30.05 9.04
N ASP A 58 -10.09 29.45 7.94
CA ASP A 58 -10.95 29.10 6.81
C ASP A 58 -12.05 28.11 7.27
N GLY A 59 -13.26 28.36 6.80
CA GLY A 59 -14.44 27.62 7.24
C GLY A 59 -14.95 28.02 8.64
N SER A 60 -14.58 29.20 9.16
CA SER A 60 -15.06 29.69 10.47
C SER A 60 -16.60 29.65 10.62
N SER A 61 -17.34 29.84 9.53
CA SER A 61 -18.82 29.80 9.51
C SER A 61 -19.42 28.40 9.65
N ILE A 62 -18.63 27.34 9.52
CA ILE A 62 -19.09 25.93 9.61
C ILE A 62 -18.51 25.19 10.82
N VAL A 63 -17.81 25.90 11.72
CA VAL A 63 -17.26 25.34 12.97
C VAL A 63 -18.37 24.76 13.86
N ASP A 64 -19.52 25.41 13.92
CA ASP A 64 -20.67 24.97 14.72
C ASP A 64 -21.28 23.64 14.22
N THR A 65 -21.18 23.36 12.91
CA THR A 65 -21.60 22.10 12.30
C THR A 65 -20.59 20.97 12.45
N ASN A 66 -19.43 21.24 13.08
CA ASN A 66 -18.33 20.30 13.29
C ASN A 66 -17.75 19.73 11.98
N PHE A 67 -17.86 20.49 10.89
CA PHE A 67 -17.17 20.19 9.65
C PHE A 67 -15.68 20.55 9.78
N THR A 68 -14.85 19.94 8.94
CA THR A 68 -13.42 20.24 8.91
C THR A 68 -13.19 21.70 8.54
N VAL A 69 -12.31 22.37 9.28
CA VAL A 69 -11.89 23.76 9.07
C VAL A 69 -10.37 23.81 9.02
N GLY A 70 -9.76 24.96 8.75
CA GLY A 70 -8.30 25.03 8.72
C GLY A 70 -7.71 26.42 8.71
N THR A 71 -6.40 26.49 8.68
CA THR A 71 -5.60 27.72 8.57
C THR A 71 -4.80 27.64 7.28
N ILE A 72 -4.69 28.73 6.53
CA ILE A 72 -3.89 28.81 5.30
C ILE A 72 -2.82 29.86 5.50
N PHE A 73 -1.60 29.62 5.02
CA PHE A 73 -0.59 30.67 4.95
C PHE A 73 0.37 30.52 3.77
N GLY A 74 0.79 31.68 3.26
CA GLY A 74 1.86 31.81 2.27
C GLY A 74 3.02 32.63 2.84
N VAL A 75 4.24 32.28 2.43
CA VAL A 75 5.48 32.89 2.89
C VAL A 75 6.24 33.44 1.69
N TRP A 76 6.51 34.75 1.71
CA TRP A 76 7.28 35.46 0.69
C TRP A 76 8.62 35.93 1.28
N PRO A 77 9.70 35.97 0.48
CA PRO A 77 10.95 36.55 0.92
C PRO A 77 10.81 38.07 1.04
N GLY A 78 11.49 38.65 2.02
CA GLY A 78 11.60 40.09 2.19
C GLY A 78 10.41 40.74 2.90
N ASP A 79 10.09 41.96 2.49
CA ASP A 79 9.24 42.92 3.21
C ASP A 79 8.00 43.34 2.42
N LYS A 80 7.53 42.51 1.48
CA LYS A 80 6.39 42.83 0.60
C LYS A 80 5.38 41.69 0.52
N LEU A 81 4.11 42.09 0.55
CA LEU A 81 2.94 41.23 0.23
C LEU A 81 2.08 41.81 -0.91
N THR A 82 2.51 42.92 -1.52
CA THR A 82 1.92 43.51 -2.72
C THR A 82 3.00 43.74 -3.78
N GLY A 83 2.59 43.79 -5.05
CA GLY A 83 3.51 43.78 -6.18
C GLY A 83 4.27 42.46 -6.36
N VAL A 84 3.91 41.44 -5.60
CA VAL A 84 4.42 40.07 -5.66
C VAL A 84 3.38 39.16 -6.32
N THR A 85 3.80 37.97 -6.73
CA THR A 85 2.94 36.92 -7.28
C THR A 85 2.92 35.70 -6.37
N GLY A 86 1.98 34.78 -6.58
CA GLY A 86 2.00 33.49 -5.89
C GLY A 86 3.25 32.66 -6.20
N ARG A 87 3.88 32.85 -7.36
CA ARG A 87 5.12 32.16 -7.75
C ARG A 87 6.35 32.60 -6.95
N ASP A 88 6.27 33.77 -6.31
CA ASP A 88 7.34 34.32 -5.48
C ASP A 88 7.39 33.71 -4.07
N GLN A 89 6.39 32.91 -3.69
CA GLN A 89 6.37 32.20 -2.40
C GLN A 89 7.60 31.29 -2.25
N VAL A 90 8.21 31.28 -1.06
CA VAL A 90 9.27 30.34 -0.66
C VAL A 90 8.69 29.10 0.03
N ALA A 91 7.52 29.26 0.64
CA ALA A 91 6.75 28.20 1.26
C ALA A 91 5.26 28.57 1.25
N ALA A 92 4.40 27.56 1.21
CA ALA A 92 2.99 27.70 1.51
C ALA A 92 2.52 26.49 2.30
N ALA A 93 1.52 26.66 3.15
CA ALA A 93 1.02 25.56 3.95
C ALA A 93 -0.43 25.75 4.38
N MET A 94 -1.06 24.65 4.79
CA MET A 94 -2.35 24.66 5.43
C MET A 94 -2.40 23.70 6.62
N GLY A 95 -2.91 24.19 7.75
CA GLY A 95 -3.28 23.37 8.90
C GLY A 95 -4.72 22.91 8.75
N ILE A 96 -4.98 21.61 8.85
CA ILE A 96 -6.31 21.01 8.70
C ILE A 96 -6.78 20.54 10.08
N TYR A 97 -7.91 21.07 10.52
CA TYR A 97 -8.56 20.75 11.78
C TYR A 97 -9.80 19.89 11.53
N GLY A 98 -9.56 18.61 11.25
CA GLY A 98 -10.59 17.61 11.04
C GLY A 98 -10.62 16.57 12.17
N PRO A 99 -11.10 15.34 11.90
CA PRO A 99 -10.98 14.23 12.87
C PRO A 99 -9.52 13.87 13.15
N ARG A 100 -8.62 14.26 12.24
CA ARG A 100 -7.17 14.28 12.42
C ARG A 100 -6.71 15.73 12.28
N THR A 101 -5.71 16.11 13.04
CA THR A 101 -5.03 17.39 12.84
C THR A 101 -3.82 17.13 11.95
N THR A 102 -3.84 17.64 10.72
CA THR A 102 -2.73 17.50 9.78
C THR A 102 -2.21 18.86 9.34
N TYR A 103 -0.97 18.90 8.87
CA TYR A 103 -0.29 20.09 8.42
C TYR A 103 0.38 19.79 7.08
N VAL A 104 -0.10 20.43 6.02
CA VAL A 104 0.34 20.20 4.65
C VAL A 104 1.23 21.36 4.23
N LEU A 105 2.46 21.07 3.83
CA LEU A 105 3.52 22.05 3.55
C LEU A 105 4.10 21.81 2.15
N ALA A 106 4.32 22.88 1.39
CA ALA A 106 5.17 22.86 0.22
C ALA A 106 6.26 23.91 0.33
N LEU A 107 7.46 23.55 -0.15
CA LEU A 107 8.64 24.42 -0.16
C LEU A 107 9.07 24.64 -1.61
N LYS A 108 9.51 25.86 -1.95
CA LYS A 108 9.87 26.22 -3.32
C LYS A 108 10.88 25.27 -3.94
N ASP A 109 11.93 24.98 -3.20
CA ASP A 109 13.09 24.22 -3.68
C ASP A 109 12.99 22.70 -3.43
N ILE A 110 11.94 22.22 -2.74
CA ILE A 110 11.72 20.79 -2.47
C ILE A 110 10.58 20.27 -3.34
N PRO A 111 10.75 19.20 -4.14
CA PRO A 111 9.67 18.64 -4.95
C PRO A 111 8.50 18.14 -4.09
N GLY A 112 7.28 18.31 -4.59
CA GLY A 112 6.09 17.79 -3.94
C GLY A 112 5.48 18.70 -2.87
N THR A 113 4.40 18.18 -2.30
CA THR A 113 3.68 18.69 -1.14
C THR A 113 3.68 17.60 -0.07
N HIS A 114 3.96 17.96 1.17
CA HIS A 114 4.25 17.04 2.27
C HIS A 114 3.19 17.17 3.37
N GLU A 115 2.57 16.06 3.76
CA GLU A 115 1.58 16.01 4.85
C GLU A 115 2.22 15.51 6.14
N PHE A 116 1.97 16.24 7.22
CA PHE A 116 2.36 15.89 8.58
C PHE A 116 1.13 15.64 9.45
N LEU A 117 1.17 14.61 10.29
CA LEU A 117 0.14 14.30 11.28
C LEU A 117 0.59 14.76 12.67
N LEU A 118 -0.31 15.41 13.41
CA LEU A 118 -0.10 15.71 14.83
C LEU A 118 -0.39 14.47 15.68
N LEU A 119 0.59 14.04 16.47
CA LEU A 119 0.44 13.01 17.49
C LEU A 119 0.00 13.60 18.83
N ASP A 120 -0.53 12.75 19.70
CA ASP A 120 -1.03 13.14 21.04
C ASP A 120 0.05 13.79 21.92
N GLU A 121 1.31 13.40 21.72
CA GLU A 121 2.49 13.97 22.38
C GLU A 121 2.84 15.40 21.90
N GLY A 122 2.14 15.90 20.88
CA GLY A 122 2.36 17.23 20.30
C GLY A 122 3.41 17.27 19.18
N LYS A 123 3.92 16.11 18.74
CA LYS A 123 4.89 16.00 17.64
C LYS A 123 4.19 15.90 16.28
N TRP A 124 4.73 16.60 15.29
CA TRP A 124 4.36 16.43 13.88
C TRP A 124 5.22 15.33 13.25
N ILE A 125 4.59 14.32 12.67
CA ILE A 125 5.27 13.26 11.91
C ILE A 125 4.91 13.34 10.44
N HIS A 126 5.88 13.18 9.56
CA HIS A 126 5.65 13.12 8.12
C HIS A 126 4.93 11.82 7.78
N VAL A 127 3.84 11.89 7.00
CA VAL A 127 2.98 10.73 6.69
C VAL A 127 2.71 10.53 5.21
N LYS A 128 2.88 11.56 4.37
CA LYS A 128 2.61 11.47 2.94
C LYS A 128 3.36 12.52 2.14
N ASP A 129 3.83 12.13 0.96
CA ASP A 129 4.25 13.02 -0.12
C ASP A 129 3.26 12.96 -1.27
N THR A 130 3.09 14.07 -1.98
CA THR A 130 2.29 14.13 -3.19
C THR A 130 3.02 14.95 -4.24
N THR A 131 3.30 14.33 -5.38
CA THR A 131 4.05 14.91 -6.51
C THR A 131 3.29 14.88 -7.83
N GLU A 132 2.16 14.16 -7.90
CA GLU A 132 1.27 14.12 -9.06
C GLU A 132 -0.21 14.24 -8.62
N ILE A 133 -1.00 15.00 -9.39
CA ILE A 133 -2.46 14.99 -9.31
C ILE A 133 -2.99 14.49 -10.66
N GLY A 134 -3.33 13.20 -10.69
CA GLY A 134 -3.86 12.49 -11.84
C GLY A 134 -5.35 12.75 -12.08
N GLU A 135 -5.86 12.22 -13.19
CA GLU A 135 -7.27 12.36 -13.53
C GLU A 135 -8.19 11.57 -12.60
N GLY A 136 -9.37 12.10 -12.31
CA GLY A 136 -10.35 11.38 -11.51
C GLY A 136 -11.72 12.02 -11.44
N LYS A 137 -12.71 11.17 -11.16
CA LYS A 137 -14.13 11.52 -11.15
C LYS A 137 -14.58 12.10 -9.80
N MET A 138 -14.03 13.25 -9.42
CA MET A 138 -14.41 13.97 -8.21
C MET A 138 -14.45 15.48 -8.49
N PHE A 139 -15.53 16.14 -8.06
CA PHE A 139 -15.66 17.59 -8.22
C PHE A 139 -16.19 18.26 -6.94
N SER A 140 -15.70 19.47 -6.70
CA SER A 140 -16.03 20.30 -5.55
C SER A 140 -16.46 21.70 -6.05
N PRO A 141 -17.76 21.91 -6.31
CA PRO A 141 -18.26 23.13 -6.94
C PRO A 141 -18.59 24.21 -5.91
N GLY A 142 -17.60 25.04 -5.63
CA GLY A 142 -17.77 26.33 -4.98
C GLY A 142 -18.68 27.26 -5.76
N ASN A 143 -19.44 28.06 -5.01
CA ASN A 143 -20.37 29.04 -5.57
C ASN A 143 -21.40 28.47 -6.56
N LEU A 144 -21.88 27.24 -6.35
CA LEU A 144 -22.78 26.54 -7.27
C LEU A 144 -24.01 27.36 -7.72
N ARG A 145 -24.51 28.29 -6.90
CA ARG A 145 -25.59 29.22 -7.28
C ARG A 145 -25.32 30.03 -8.57
N ALA A 146 -24.05 30.23 -8.92
CA ALA A 146 -23.63 30.93 -10.13
C ALA A 146 -24.05 30.21 -11.42
N THR A 147 -24.35 28.90 -11.39
CA THR A 147 -24.85 28.19 -12.58
C THR A 147 -26.20 28.73 -13.07
N PHE A 148 -26.97 29.39 -12.19
CA PHE A 148 -28.29 29.93 -12.55
C PHE A 148 -28.22 31.03 -13.62
N ASP A 149 -27.16 31.84 -13.61
CA ASP A 149 -26.96 32.97 -14.53
C ASP A 149 -25.57 32.98 -15.20
N ASN A 150 -24.81 31.89 -15.08
CA ASN A 150 -23.61 31.61 -15.86
C ASN A 150 -23.78 30.27 -16.61
N PRO A 151 -24.24 30.29 -17.87
CA PRO A 151 -24.57 29.08 -18.63
C PRO A 151 -23.35 28.21 -18.92
N ASP A 152 -22.15 28.79 -18.99
CA ASP A 152 -20.92 28.04 -19.22
C ASP A 152 -20.50 27.28 -17.96
N TYR A 153 -20.70 27.87 -16.77
CA TYR A 153 -20.47 27.14 -15.53
C TYR A 153 -21.52 26.05 -15.32
N ASP A 154 -22.79 26.31 -15.65
CA ASP A 154 -23.85 25.29 -15.65
C ASP A 154 -23.50 24.10 -16.56
N LYS A 155 -23.00 24.39 -17.77
CA LYS A 155 -22.53 23.37 -18.71
C LYS A 155 -21.39 22.51 -18.13
N LEU A 156 -20.44 23.12 -17.41
CA LEU A 156 -19.35 22.42 -16.76
C LEU A 156 -19.85 21.49 -15.64
N ILE A 157 -20.75 21.99 -14.78
CA ILE A 157 -21.34 21.19 -13.70
C ILE A 157 -22.18 20.04 -14.27
N ASN A 158 -22.99 20.30 -15.30
CA ASN A 158 -23.79 19.27 -15.97
C ASN A 158 -22.93 18.19 -16.63
N TYR A 159 -21.73 18.54 -17.12
CA TYR A 159 -20.75 17.55 -17.57
C TYR A 159 -20.38 16.60 -16.41
N TYR A 160 -19.99 17.12 -15.25
CA TYR A 160 -19.60 16.28 -14.10
C TYR A 160 -20.74 15.38 -13.62
N VAL A 161 -21.97 15.91 -13.56
CA VAL A 161 -23.17 15.15 -13.20
C VAL A 161 -23.45 14.03 -14.20
N ARG A 162 -23.33 14.32 -15.51
CA ARG A 162 -23.54 13.32 -16.57
C ARG A 162 -22.50 12.21 -16.51
N GLU A 163 -21.23 12.57 -16.33
CA GLU A 163 -20.11 11.62 -16.26
C GLU A 163 -19.98 10.90 -14.91
N LYS A 164 -20.95 11.12 -14.00
CA LYS A 164 -21.07 10.47 -12.68
C LYS A 164 -19.88 10.76 -11.77
N TYR A 165 -19.41 12.01 -11.75
CA TYR A 165 -18.38 12.44 -10.81
C TYR A 165 -18.93 12.46 -9.38
N THR A 166 -18.09 12.10 -8.41
CA THR A 166 -18.43 12.18 -6.99
C THR A 166 -18.41 13.63 -6.54
N LEU A 167 -19.53 14.11 -6.01
CA LEU A 167 -19.65 15.44 -5.41
C LEU A 167 -19.09 15.43 -3.98
N ARG A 168 -18.13 16.32 -3.69
CA ARG A 168 -17.63 16.57 -2.33
C ARG A 168 -17.35 18.06 -2.13
N TYR A 169 -18.22 18.75 -1.42
CA TYR A 169 -18.10 20.18 -1.15
C TYR A 169 -18.61 20.48 0.25
N THR A 170 -17.75 21.07 1.08
CA THR A 170 -18.02 21.41 2.47
C THR A 170 -18.28 22.90 2.66
N GLY A 171 -17.78 23.73 1.74
CA GLY A 171 -17.81 25.19 1.87
C GLY A 171 -16.58 25.79 2.54
N GLY A 172 -15.69 24.96 3.10
CA GLY A 172 -14.35 25.36 3.53
C GLY A 172 -13.32 25.05 2.44
N MET A 173 -12.48 26.01 2.10
CA MET A 173 -11.45 25.83 1.07
C MET A 173 -10.40 24.78 1.46
N VAL A 174 -9.95 24.78 2.72
CA VAL A 174 -8.94 23.84 3.22
C VAL A 174 -9.36 22.39 2.99
N PRO A 175 -10.50 21.89 3.50
CA PRO A 175 -10.89 20.50 3.25
C PRO A 175 -11.19 20.20 1.77
N ASP A 176 -11.82 21.13 1.06
CA ASP A 176 -12.25 20.93 -0.32
C ASP A 176 -11.09 20.88 -1.33
N VAL A 177 -9.97 21.55 -1.02
CA VAL A 177 -8.71 21.48 -1.78
C VAL A 177 -7.80 20.37 -1.26
N ASN A 178 -7.72 20.14 0.06
CA ASN A 178 -6.90 19.08 0.64
C ASN A 178 -7.29 17.69 0.11
N GLN A 179 -8.58 17.42 -0.10
CA GLN A 179 -9.01 16.16 -0.69
C GLN A 179 -8.43 15.91 -2.09
N ILE A 180 -8.11 16.96 -2.87
CA ILE A 180 -7.49 16.82 -4.20
C ILE A 180 -6.04 16.34 -4.05
N ILE A 181 -5.30 16.92 -3.10
CA ILE A 181 -3.92 16.52 -2.78
C ILE A 181 -3.91 15.10 -2.20
N VAL A 182 -4.76 14.80 -1.22
CA VAL A 182 -4.79 13.49 -0.56
C VAL A 182 -5.26 12.38 -1.51
N LYS A 183 -6.23 12.65 -2.39
CA LYS A 183 -6.74 11.67 -3.37
C LYS A 183 -5.98 11.68 -4.69
N GLU A 184 -5.08 12.63 -4.87
CA GLU A 184 -4.26 12.81 -6.08
C GLU A 184 -5.12 12.93 -7.34
N LYS A 185 -6.33 13.49 -7.20
CA LYS A 185 -7.29 13.62 -8.29
C LYS A 185 -8.44 14.57 -7.98
N GLY A 186 -9.14 14.97 -9.03
CA GLY A 186 -10.38 15.75 -8.96
C GLY A 186 -10.18 17.23 -9.21
N ILE A 187 -11.25 17.99 -9.05
CA ILE A 187 -11.32 19.41 -9.39
C ILE A 187 -12.15 20.21 -8.39
N PHE A 188 -11.57 21.28 -7.86
CA PHE A 188 -12.27 22.34 -7.15
C PHE A 188 -12.52 23.50 -8.10
N THR A 189 -13.70 24.10 -8.05
CA THR A 189 -14.03 25.31 -8.83
C THR A 189 -14.76 26.31 -7.96
N ASN A 190 -14.50 27.60 -8.12
CA ASN A 190 -15.28 28.68 -7.53
C ASN A 190 -15.40 29.80 -8.57
N VAL A 191 -16.54 29.84 -9.26
CA VAL A 191 -16.75 30.66 -10.46
C VAL A 191 -17.72 31.80 -10.18
N THR A 192 -17.49 32.96 -10.79
CA THR A 192 -18.39 34.12 -10.65
C THR A 192 -19.56 34.09 -11.63
N SER A 193 -20.58 34.88 -11.34
CA SER A 193 -21.67 35.18 -12.27
C SER A 193 -22.09 36.66 -12.14
N PRO A 194 -22.92 37.19 -13.05
CA PRO A 194 -23.43 38.56 -12.93
C PRO A 194 -24.04 38.88 -11.56
N SER A 195 -24.76 37.92 -10.96
CA SER A 195 -25.38 38.06 -9.64
C SER A 195 -24.50 37.62 -8.47
N SER A 196 -23.39 36.91 -8.69
CA SER A 196 -22.51 36.41 -7.64
C SER A 196 -21.04 36.74 -7.88
N LYS A 197 -20.51 37.67 -7.07
CA LYS A 197 -19.10 38.12 -7.12
C LYS A 197 -18.11 37.08 -6.58
N ALA A 198 -16.83 37.24 -6.93
CA ALA A 198 -15.72 36.46 -6.40
C ALA A 198 -15.63 36.67 -4.88
N LYS A 199 -15.46 35.57 -4.13
CA LYS A 199 -15.39 35.58 -2.66
C LYS A 199 -13.97 35.43 -2.13
N LEU A 200 -13.16 34.61 -2.80
CA LEU A 200 -11.87 34.15 -2.31
C LEU A 200 -10.78 35.20 -2.56
N ARG A 201 -9.95 35.46 -1.56
CA ARG A 201 -8.84 36.41 -1.61
C ARG A 201 -7.59 35.81 -2.18
N LEU A 202 -6.95 36.56 -3.07
CA LEU A 202 -5.76 36.14 -3.79
C LEU A 202 -4.59 35.88 -2.85
N LEU A 203 -4.31 36.81 -1.94
CA LEU A 203 -3.15 36.78 -1.06
C LEU A 203 -3.24 35.71 0.04
N PHE A 204 -4.39 35.60 0.70
CA PHE A 204 -4.56 34.78 1.91
C PHE A 204 -4.94 33.33 1.64
N GLU A 205 -5.68 33.09 0.55
CA GLU A 205 -6.29 31.79 0.28
C GLU A 205 -5.80 31.22 -1.07
N VAL A 206 -5.94 31.98 -2.15
CA VAL A 206 -5.81 31.43 -3.50
C VAL A 206 -4.35 31.17 -3.88
N ALA A 207 -3.45 32.13 -3.69
CA ALA A 207 -2.04 31.96 -4.03
C ALA A 207 -1.36 30.87 -3.17
N PRO A 208 -1.59 30.77 -1.84
CA PRO A 208 -1.04 29.68 -1.04
C PRO A 208 -1.55 28.29 -1.45
N LEU A 209 -2.85 28.13 -1.65
CA LEU A 209 -3.42 26.84 -2.09
C LEU A 209 -3.01 26.48 -3.52
N GLY A 210 -2.92 27.46 -4.41
CA GLY A 210 -2.37 27.27 -5.75
C GLY A 210 -0.93 26.76 -5.73
N PHE A 211 -0.13 27.22 -4.76
CA PHE A 211 1.26 26.80 -4.61
C PHE A 211 1.32 25.35 -4.13
N LEU A 212 0.52 24.98 -3.13
CA LEU A 212 0.38 23.59 -2.67
C LEU A 212 -0.08 22.65 -3.80
N ILE A 213 -1.03 23.07 -4.63
CA ILE A 213 -1.56 22.26 -5.74
C ILE A 213 -0.54 22.10 -6.86
N GLU A 214 0.12 23.17 -7.31
CA GLU A 214 1.12 23.08 -8.38
C GLU A 214 2.37 22.31 -7.92
N LYS A 215 2.76 22.43 -6.65
CA LYS A 215 3.84 21.63 -6.06
C LYS A 215 3.47 20.15 -5.93
N ALA A 216 2.18 19.85 -5.73
CA ALA A 216 1.64 18.50 -5.75
C ALA A 216 1.46 17.92 -7.17
N GLY A 217 1.90 18.61 -8.23
CA GLY A 217 1.77 18.14 -9.62
C GLY A 217 0.40 18.40 -10.25
N GLY A 218 -0.46 19.18 -9.60
CA GLY A 218 -1.72 19.68 -10.16
C GLY A 218 -1.57 21.01 -10.86
N TYR A 219 -2.71 21.59 -11.24
CA TYR A 219 -2.78 22.85 -11.96
C TYR A 219 -3.78 23.79 -11.30
N SER A 220 -3.47 25.08 -11.34
CA SER A 220 -4.37 26.15 -10.90
C SER A 220 -4.76 27.02 -12.10
N SER A 221 -5.97 27.60 -12.07
CA SER A 221 -6.39 28.56 -13.09
C SER A 221 -7.43 29.56 -12.56
N ASP A 222 -7.32 30.82 -12.96
CA ASP A 222 -8.41 31.80 -12.82
C ASP A 222 -9.38 31.78 -14.01
N GLY A 223 -9.13 30.89 -14.98
CA GLY A 223 -9.83 30.80 -16.26
C GLY A 223 -8.96 31.19 -17.46
N LYS A 224 -7.88 31.95 -17.24
CA LYS A 224 -7.02 32.47 -18.30
C LYS A 224 -5.53 32.25 -18.03
N GLN A 225 -5.12 32.24 -16.77
CA GLN A 225 -3.73 32.06 -16.33
C GLN A 225 -3.66 31.25 -15.03
N SER A 226 -2.46 30.77 -14.68
CA SER A 226 -2.25 30.20 -13.34
C SER A 226 -2.49 31.29 -12.30
N VAL A 227 -3.08 30.91 -11.16
CA VAL A 227 -3.30 31.87 -10.07
C VAL A 227 -1.98 32.33 -9.45
N LEU A 228 -0.92 31.55 -9.61
CA LEU A 228 0.43 31.90 -9.15
C LEU A 228 1.07 33.01 -9.98
N ASP A 229 0.62 33.25 -11.21
CA ASP A 229 1.13 34.31 -12.08
C ASP A 229 0.36 35.64 -11.90
N LYS A 230 -0.67 35.67 -11.05
CA LYS A 230 -1.43 36.89 -10.78
C LYS A 230 -0.65 37.77 -9.81
N VAL A 231 -0.42 39.02 -10.23
CA VAL A 231 0.18 40.05 -9.36
C VAL A 231 -0.85 40.45 -8.31
N ILE A 232 -0.44 40.43 -7.04
CA ILE A 232 -1.23 40.91 -5.90
C ILE A 232 -1.07 42.43 -5.85
N VAL A 233 -2.10 43.17 -6.28
CA VAL A 233 -2.07 44.64 -6.32
C VAL A 233 -2.52 45.18 -4.97
N ASN A 234 -3.59 44.65 -4.41
CA ASN A 234 -4.13 44.99 -3.10
C ASN A 234 -4.23 43.74 -2.22
N LEU A 235 -4.16 43.93 -0.90
CA LEU A 235 -4.24 42.84 0.08
C LEU A 235 -5.57 42.07 0.01
N ASP A 236 -6.68 42.74 -0.34
CA ASP A 236 -8.04 42.15 -0.46
C ASP A 236 -8.46 41.87 -1.91
N ASP A 237 -7.51 41.74 -2.85
CA ASP A 237 -7.82 41.34 -4.23
C ASP A 237 -8.52 39.97 -4.23
N ARG A 238 -9.63 39.86 -4.95
CA ARG A 238 -10.41 38.61 -5.06
C ARG A 238 -10.35 38.03 -6.46
N THR A 239 -10.39 36.70 -6.55
CA THR A 239 -10.42 36.01 -7.84
C THR A 239 -11.31 34.77 -7.79
N GLN A 240 -11.86 34.41 -8.95
CA GLN A 240 -12.33 33.05 -9.17
C GLN A 240 -11.12 32.12 -9.33
N VAL A 241 -11.36 30.82 -9.11
CA VAL A 241 -10.29 29.84 -9.19
C VAL A 241 -10.81 28.43 -9.50
N ALA A 242 -9.96 27.65 -10.16
CA ALA A 242 -10.01 26.21 -10.20
C ALA A 242 -8.66 25.60 -9.79
N TYR A 243 -8.72 24.46 -9.09
CA TYR A 243 -7.56 23.63 -8.73
C TYR A 243 -7.86 22.17 -9.05
N GLY A 244 -6.95 21.46 -9.70
CA GLY A 244 -7.17 20.05 -9.96
C GLY A 244 -6.18 19.44 -10.94
N SER A 245 -6.56 18.29 -11.49
CA SER A 245 -5.81 17.61 -12.54
C SER A 245 -5.77 18.43 -13.84
N LYS A 246 -4.79 18.12 -14.68
CA LYS A 246 -4.51 18.85 -15.92
C LYS A 246 -5.73 18.96 -16.83
N ASN A 247 -6.40 17.84 -17.12
CA ASN A 247 -7.51 17.83 -18.08
C ASN A 247 -8.77 18.45 -17.50
N GLU A 248 -8.96 18.41 -16.18
CA GLU A 248 -10.05 19.13 -15.53
C GLU A 248 -9.85 20.65 -15.60
N ILE A 249 -8.62 21.13 -15.45
CA ILE A 249 -8.30 22.56 -15.67
C ILE A 249 -8.44 22.95 -17.13
N ILE A 250 -8.01 22.10 -18.08
CA ILE A 250 -8.25 22.34 -19.51
C ILE A 250 -9.76 22.44 -19.79
N ARG A 251 -10.56 21.50 -19.26
CA ARG A 251 -12.01 21.51 -19.44
C ARG A 251 -12.65 22.74 -18.81
N PHE A 252 -12.20 23.15 -17.64
CA PHE A 252 -12.64 24.38 -16.98
C PHE A 252 -12.38 25.60 -17.87
N GLU A 253 -11.16 25.77 -18.37
CA GLU A 253 -10.78 26.88 -19.25
C GLU A 253 -11.53 26.85 -20.59
N GLU A 254 -11.62 25.69 -21.25
CA GLU A 254 -12.34 25.53 -22.52
C GLU A 254 -13.84 25.76 -22.37
N THR A 255 -14.45 25.28 -21.29
CA THR A 255 -15.90 25.39 -21.10
C THR A 255 -16.30 26.82 -20.78
N LEU A 256 -15.55 27.52 -19.93
CA LEU A 256 -15.85 28.90 -19.53
C LEU A 256 -15.36 29.97 -20.49
N TYR A 257 -14.26 29.72 -21.23
CA TYR A 257 -13.57 30.73 -22.01
C TYR A 257 -13.29 30.33 -23.47
N GLY A 258 -13.75 29.15 -23.89
CA GLY A 258 -13.68 28.67 -25.28
C GLY A 258 -12.31 28.15 -25.73
N SER A 259 -11.25 28.37 -24.96
CA SER A 259 -9.90 27.88 -25.24
C SER A 259 -9.13 27.69 -23.94
N SER A 260 -8.26 26.67 -23.91
CA SER A 260 -7.32 26.48 -22.80
C SER A 260 -5.90 26.86 -23.19
N ARG A 261 -5.25 27.65 -22.32
CA ARG A 261 -3.82 27.98 -22.46
C ARG A 261 -2.92 26.75 -22.27
N LEU A 262 -3.36 25.76 -21.51
CA LEU A 262 -2.62 24.51 -21.28
C LEU A 262 -2.65 23.60 -22.52
N LYS A 263 -3.60 23.81 -23.44
CA LYS A 263 -3.71 23.10 -24.72
C LYS A 263 -2.97 23.81 -25.86
N ALA A 264 -2.93 25.14 -25.85
CA ALA A 264 -2.28 25.95 -26.89
C ALA A 264 -0.74 25.77 -26.97
N GLY A 265 -0.12 25.08 -26.00
CA GLY A 265 1.30 24.69 -26.01
C GLY A 265 1.62 23.37 -26.75
N GLY A 266 0.64 22.71 -27.38
CA GLY A 266 0.81 21.47 -28.15
C GLY A 266 -0.01 21.47 -29.45
N VAL A 267 0.55 20.85 -30.50
CA VAL A 267 0.08 20.74 -31.89
C VAL A 267 -1.43 20.39 -32.01
N PRO A 268 -2.17 20.90 -33.04
CA PRO A 268 -3.62 20.92 -33.02
C PRO A 268 -4.29 19.57 -33.29
N VAL A 269 -5.44 19.39 -32.64
CA VAL A 269 -6.37 18.26 -32.78
C VAL A 269 -7.05 18.28 -34.14
N GLY A 270 -6.87 17.21 -34.91
CA GLY A 270 -7.65 16.84 -36.09
C GLY A 270 -8.50 15.61 -35.81
N ALA A 271 -9.75 15.63 -36.26
CA ALA A 271 -10.79 14.67 -35.91
C ALA A 271 -10.53 13.22 -36.35
N ALA A 272 -10.80 12.30 -35.41
CA ALA A 272 -11.27 10.93 -35.59
C ALA A 272 -10.41 9.95 -36.43
N ALA A 273 -9.46 9.31 -35.75
CA ALA A 273 -9.34 7.86 -35.73
C ALA A 273 -9.07 7.46 -34.26
N PHE A 274 -9.76 6.45 -33.75
CA PHE A 274 -9.47 5.89 -32.43
C PHE A 274 -8.05 5.31 -32.46
N GLU A 275 -7.08 6.08 -31.97
CA GLU A 275 -5.83 5.53 -31.44
C GLU A 275 -5.81 5.82 -29.94
N GLN A 276 -5.82 4.72 -29.20
CA GLN A 276 -5.75 4.68 -27.75
C GLN A 276 -4.36 5.19 -27.37
N GLU A 277 -4.25 6.46 -26.94
CA GLU A 277 -3.01 6.96 -26.31
C GLU A 277 -2.82 6.19 -25.00
N ASN A 278 -2.05 5.11 -25.08
CA ASN A 278 -1.63 4.31 -23.94
C ASN A 278 -0.79 5.19 -23.01
N LYS A 279 -1.37 5.62 -21.89
CA LYS A 279 -0.69 6.31 -20.80
C LYS A 279 0.54 5.49 -20.41
N LYS A 280 1.74 6.03 -20.59
CA LYS A 280 2.98 5.36 -20.15
C LYS A 280 2.98 5.19 -18.64
N TRP A 281 3.35 4.01 -18.17
CA TRP A 281 3.57 3.71 -16.76
C TRP A 281 4.86 4.38 -16.31
N GLN A 282 4.82 5.05 -15.17
CA GLN A 282 5.96 5.76 -14.61
C GLN A 282 6.09 5.44 -13.13
N GLY A 283 7.32 5.32 -12.64
CA GLY A 283 7.57 5.03 -11.23
C GLY A 283 8.96 5.44 -10.79
N SER A 284 9.11 5.62 -9.48
CA SER A 284 10.41 5.86 -8.81
C SER A 284 10.57 4.87 -7.68
N ILE A 285 11.74 4.28 -7.59
CA ILE A 285 12.09 3.30 -6.56
C ILE A 285 13.45 3.70 -6.02
N GLY A 286 13.49 3.96 -4.71
CA GLY A 286 14.72 4.32 -4.02
C GLY A 286 15.09 3.32 -2.93
N GLY A 287 16.37 3.29 -2.58
CA GLY A 287 16.77 2.77 -1.28
C GLY A 287 18.21 3.10 -0.92
N ILE A 288 18.53 2.88 0.36
CA ILE A 288 19.73 3.38 1.00
C ILE A 288 20.80 2.29 0.96
N VAL A 289 22.02 2.68 0.58
CA VAL A 289 23.24 1.88 0.70
C VAL A 289 24.09 2.52 1.80
N GLU A 290 24.52 1.75 2.79
CA GLU A 290 25.41 2.21 3.87
C GLU A 290 26.87 2.36 3.38
N ALA A 291 27.07 3.20 2.36
CA ALA A 291 28.40 3.58 1.88
C ALA A 291 28.39 5.00 1.26
N PRO A 292 29.54 5.70 1.27
CA PRO A 292 29.65 7.04 0.69
C PRO A 292 29.35 7.07 -0.82
N ILE A 293 28.77 8.17 -1.30
CA ILE A 293 28.28 8.32 -2.68
C ILE A 293 29.31 7.99 -3.76
N HIS A 294 30.57 8.38 -3.53
CA HIS A 294 31.66 8.10 -4.48
C HIS A 294 31.98 6.60 -4.60
N LYS A 295 31.75 5.80 -3.55
CA LYS A 295 31.93 4.34 -3.55
C LYS A 295 30.81 3.63 -4.28
N VAL A 296 29.58 4.07 -4.04
CA VAL A 296 28.41 3.56 -4.74
C VAL A 296 28.52 3.88 -6.24
N TRP A 297 28.93 5.10 -6.58
CA TRP A 297 29.12 5.53 -7.96
C TRP A 297 30.21 4.75 -8.71
N GLU A 298 31.33 4.42 -8.05
CA GLU A 298 32.41 3.62 -8.64
C GLU A 298 31.90 2.28 -9.20
N ILE A 299 30.84 1.73 -8.60
CA ILE A 299 30.21 0.47 -9.02
C ILE A 299 29.14 0.74 -10.09
N VAL A 300 28.14 1.57 -9.80
CA VAL A 300 26.97 1.73 -10.69
C VAL A 300 27.26 2.51 -11.98
N SER A 301 28.33 3.31 -12.01
CA SER A 301 28.74 4.03 -13.22
C SER A 301 29.42 3.13 -14.27
N GLN A 302 29.90 1.94 -13.89
CA GLN A 302 30.40 0.92 -14.81
C GLN A 302 29.20 0.16 -15.37
N THR A 303 28.50 0.80 -16.31
CA THR A 303 27.21 0.30 -16.77
C THR A 303 27.37 -1.03 -17.51
N ASN A 304 28.48 -1.29 -18.19
CA ASN A 304 28.73 -2.59 -18.84
C ASN A 304 28.96 -3.75 -17.85
N ARG A 305 29.22 -3.46 -16.57
CA ARG A 305 29.34 -4.45 -15.47
C ARG A 305 28.05 -4.64 -14.69
N LEU A 306 26.91 -4.35 -15.32
CA LEU A 306 25.57 -4.57 -14.79
C LEU A 306 25.38 -5.93 -14.08
N PRO A 307 25.88 -7.09 -14.60
CA PRO A 307 25.72 -8.39 -13.93
C PRO A 307 26.28 -8.45 -12.49
N GLU A 308 27.27 -7.62 -12.20
CA GLU A 308 27.96 -7.62 -10.90
C GLU A 308 27.11 -7.01 -9.78
N TRP A 309 26.22 -6.09 -10.13
CA TRP A 309 25.44 -5.32 -9.15
C TRP A 309 23.93 -5.31 -9.43
N MET A 310 23.48 -5.82 -10.57
CA MET A 310 22.07 -6.05 -10.91
C MET A 310 21.76 -7.56 -10.84
N PRO A 311 20.87 -7.99 -9.94
CA PRO A 311 20.45 -9.39 -9.84
C PRO A 311 19.78 -9.86 -11.13
N MET A 312 19.83 -11.16 -11.38
CA MET A 312 19.23 -11.83 -12.55
C MET A 312 19.81 -11.42 -13.92
N VAL A 313 20.70 -10.44 -14.05
CA VAL A 313 21.38 -10.16 -15.33
C VAL A 313 22.53 -11.16 -15.52
N GLU A 314 22.41 -12.08 -16.50
CA GLU A 314 23.44 -13.08 -16.81
C GLU A 314 24.64 -12.44 -17.52
N ARG A 315 24.37 -11.56 -18.51
CA ARG A 315 25.42 -11.02 -19.38
C ARG A 315 25.09 -9.63 -19.91
N CYS A 316 26.12 -8.79 -20.01
CA CYS A 316 26.13 -7.57 -20.82
C CYS A 316 27.15 -7.70 -21.96
N THR A 317 26.75 -7.38 -23.18
CA THR A 317 27.60 -7.41 -24.36
C THR A 317 27.64 -6.04 -25.02
N ASP A 318 28.84 -5.50 -25.23
CA ASP A 318 29.02 -4.19 -25.86
C ASP A 318 28.65 -4.28 -27.35
N LEU A 319 27.83 -3.35 -27.84
CA LEU A 319 27.39 -3.33 -29.24
C LEU A 319 27.94 -2.12 -30.01
N ALA A 320 28.00 -0.94 -29.40
CA ALA A 320 28.54 0.27 -30.02
C ALA A 320 28.92 1.35 -29.00
N GLY A 321 29.96 2.14 -29.29
CA GLY A 321 30.43 3.23 -28.43
C GLY A 321 31.23 2.75 -27.21
N ASP A 322 31.62 3.69 -26.35
CA ASP A 322 32.41 3.44 -25.14
C ASP A 322 31.54 3.62 -23.88
N ASP A 323 31.66 2.72 -22.90
CA ASP A 323 30.88 2.80 -21.65
C ASP A 323 31.10 4.15 -20.93
N GLY A 324 30.02 4.70 -20.38
CA GLY A 324 30.00 6.03 -19.76
C GLY A 324 29.90 7.22 -20.73
N VAL A 325 29.93 6.99 -22.05
CA VAL A 325 29.75 8.06 -23.06
C VAL A 325 28.33 8.02 -23.64
N PRO A 326 27.57 9.15 -23.63
CA PRO A 326 26.26 9.21 -24.27
C PRO A 326 26.30 8.71 -25.72
N GLY A 327 25.41 7.78 -26.04
CA GLY A 327 25.39 7.07 -27.31
C GLY A 327 25.90 5.62 -27.24
N TYR A 328 26.56 5.21 -26.14
CA TYR A 328 26.92 3.83 -25.86
C TYR A 328 25.71 2.88 -25.92
N VAL A 329 25.88 1.71 -26.54
CA VAL A 329 24.83 0.70 -26.73
C VAL A 329 25.33 -0.66 -26.28
N ARG A 330 24.51 -1.35 -25.49
CA ARG A 330 24.76 -2.71 -24.98
C ARG A 330 23.57 -3.64 -25.22
N LEU A 331 23.84 -4.93 -25.21
CA LEU A 331 22.84 -5.99 -25.10
C LEU A 331 22.89 -6.59 -23.69
N VAL A 332 21.81 -6.46 -22.95
CA VAL A 332 21.59 -7.10 -21.65
C VAL A 332 20.81 -8.39 -21.91
N SER A 333 21.22 -9.52 -21.33
CA SER A 333 20.53 -10.80 -21.53
C SER A 333 20.52 -11.68 -20.28
N GLY A 334 19.52 -12.55 -20.18
CA GLY A 334 19.43 -13.63 -19.18
C GLY A 334 18.74 -13.26 -17.88
N PHE A 335 17.86 -12.25 -17.89
CA PHE A 335 17.02 -11.82 -16.77
C PHE A 335 15.58 -12.33 -16.90
N MET A 336 14.87 -12.56 -15.78
CA MET A 336 13.57 -13.25 -15.80
C MET A 336 12.41 -12.33 -16.20
N PHE A 337 11.94 -12.48 -17.43
CA PHE A 337 10.62 -12.03 -17.91
C PHE A 337 10.02 -13.18 -18.72
N PRO A 338 8.72 -13.53 -18.54
CA PRO A 338 8.12 -14.66 -19.25
C PRO A 338 8.05 -14.38 -20.76
N GLN A 339 8.46 -15.37 -21.57
CA GLN A 339 8.41 -15.32 -23.03
C GLN A 339 7.52 -16.45 -23.55
N HIS A 340 6.71 -16.16 -24.58
CA HIS A 340 5.81 -17.13 -25.19
C HIS A 340 6.55 -18.25 -25.95
N ASP A 341 7.78 -18.00 -26.42
CA ASP A 341 8.48 -18.86 -27.39
C ASP A 341 9.75 -19.55 -26.85
N GLY A 342 10.08 -19.42 -25.56
CA GLY A 342 11.26 -20.06 -24.95
C GLY A 342 12.62 -19.39 -25.24
N ASP A 343 12.63 -18.26 -25.95
CA ASP A 343 13.82 -17.45 -26.18
C ASP A 343 14.31 -16.77 -24.89
N LYS A 344 15.64 -16.71 -24.67
CA LYS A 344 16.24 -15.98 -23.55
C LYS A 344 15.84 -14.50 -23.61
N SER A 345 15.41 -13.93 -22.48
CA SER A 345 15.10 -12.50 -22.40
C SER A 345 16.34 -11.65 -22.68
N TRP A 346 16.15 -10.62 -23.50
CA TRP A 346 17.18 -9.65 -23.86
C TRP A 346 16.59 -8.25 -24.02
N ILE A 347 17.39 -7.25 -23.68
CA ILE A 347 17.11 -5.84 -23.94
C ILE A 347 18.36 -5.22 -24.57
N LYS A 348 18.16 -4.52 -25.69
CA LYS A 348 19.14 -3.65 -26.30
C LYS A 348 18.95 -2.24 -25.74
N GLU A 349 19.93 -1.72 -25.03
CA GLU A 349 19.84 -0.42 -24.34
C GLU A 349 20.87 0.56 -24.86
N ARG A 350 20.48 1.83 -24.98
CA ARG A 350 21.36 2.96 -25.28
C ARG A 350 21.47 3.89 -24.08
N LEU A 351 22.68 4.24 -23.70
CA LEU A 351 22.98 5.31 -22.76
C LEU A 351 22.64 6.67 -23.40
N VAL A 352 21.66 7.38 -22.84
CA VAL A 352 21.14 8.67 -23.32
C VAL A 352 21.94 9.83 -22.74
N SER A 353 22.24 9.77 -21.44
CA SER A 353 23.06 10.77 -20.74
C SER A 353 23.80 10.14 -19.57
N MET A 354 24.95 10.70 -19.21
CA MET A 354 25.76 10.34 -18.05
C MET A 354 26.36 11.63 -17.50
N ASP A 355 26.07 11.94 -16.24
CA ASP A 355 26.64 13.08 -15.51
C ASP A 355 27.32 12.58 -14.23
N PRO A 356 28.64 12.41 -14.25
CA PRO A 356 29.41 12.02 -13.06
C PRO A 356 29.41 13.04 -11.93
N LYS A 357 29.09 14.32 -12.19
CA LYS A 357 29.05 15.35 -11.14
C LYS A 357 27.78 15.26 -10.31
N SER A 358 26.65 15.02 -10.96
CA SER A 358 25.36 14.78 -10.30
C SER A 358 25.12 13.31 -9.96
N HIS A 359 26.10 12.43 -10.23
CA HIS A 359 26.02 10.99 -10.00
C HIS A 359 24.74 10.38 -10.59
N SER A 360 24.44 10.70 -11.85
CA SER A 360 23.23 10.24 -12.52
C SER A 360 23.43 9.86 -13.98
N TYR A 361 22.66 8.90 -14.48
CA TYR A 361 22.62 8.56 -15.90
C TYR A 361 21.23 8.08 -16.34
N VAL A 362 20.96 8.16 -17.64
CA VAL A 362 19.70 7.76 -18.28
C VAL A 362 19.98 6.77 -19.40
N TYR A 363 19.24 5.66 -19.45
CA TYR A 363 19.25 4.72 -20.56
C TYR A 363 17.87 4.57 -21.19
N ARG A 364 17.84 4.28 -22.49
CA ARG A 364 16.63 4.00 -23.26
C ARG A 364 16.73 2.60 -23.83
N MET A 365 15.69 1.80 -23.65
CA MET A 365 15.58 0.48 -24.28
C MET A 365 15.20 0.69 -25.75
N GLU A 366 16.13 0.41 -26.67
CA GLU A 366 15.90 0.56 -28.10
C GLU A 366 15.11 -0.61 -28.68
N ALA A 367 15.35 -1.81 -28.15
CA ALA A 367 14.65 -3.02 -28.54
C ALA A 367 14.64 -4.03 -27.40
N SER A 368 13.62 -4.87 -27.30
CA SER A 368 13.55 -5.97 -26.34
C SER A 368 12.66 -7.09 -26.89
N ASN A 369 12.81 -8.31 -26.38
CA ASN A 369 11.77 -9.34 -26.59
C ASN A 369 10.74 -9.36 -25.46
N VAL A 370 10.93 -8.56 -24.40
CA VAL A 370 10.10 -8.54 -23.18
C VAL A 370 9.04 -7.43 -23.17
N GLY A 371 8.82 -6.77 -24.31
CA GLY A 371 7.84 -5.69 -24.46
C GLY A 371 8.23 -4.34 -23.83
N LEU A 372 9.47 -4.19 -23.36
CA LEU A 372 9.99 -2.96 -22.74
C LEU A 372 10.55 -1.95 -23.74
N ASP A 373 10.29 -2.15 -25.03
CA ASP A 373 10.73 -1.32 -26.14
C ASP A 373 10.31 0.15 -25.97
N GLY A 374 11.26 1.05 -26.14
CA GLY A 374 11.04 2.50 -26.02
C GLY A 374 11.00 3.02 -24.59
N SER A 375 11.12 2.16 -23.57
CA SER A 375 11.18 2.59 -22.17
C SER A 375 12.45 3.40 -21.87
N VAL A 376 12.32 4.32 -20.91
CA VAL A 376 13.39 5.20 -20.46
C VAL A 376 13.57 4.99 -18.96
N ASN A 377 14.80 4.78 -18.53
CA ASN A 377 15.13 4.54 -17.14
C ASN A 377 16.27 5.46 -16.73
N SER A 378 16.22 5.97 -15.49
CA SER A 378 17.27 6.79 -14.92
C SER A 378 17.72 6.24 -13.58
N LEU A 379 19.01 6.42 -13.27
CA LEU A 379 19.60 6.18 -11.96
C LEU A 379 20.21 7.48 -11.49
N LYS A 380 19.94 7.87 -10.25
CA LYS A 380 20.55 9.01 -9.57
C LYS A 380 20.99 8.64 -8.16
N LEU A 381 22.20 9.03 -7.79
CA LEU A 381 22.67 8.92 -6.42
C LEU A 381 22.54 10.24 -5.69
N VAL A 382 22.11 10.19 -4.44
CA VAL A 382 22.02 11.34 -3.53
C VAL A 382 22.74 11.00 -2.23
N ASP A 383 23.59 11.90 -1.77
CA ASP A 383 24.23 11.79 -0.45
C ASP A 383 23.13 11.87 0.61
N TYR A 384 23.01 10.82 1.41
CA TYR A 384 21.93 10.65 2.40
C TYR A 384 22.40 10.94 3.83
N GLY A 385 23.66 11.36 4.01
CA GLY A 385 24.26 11.62 5.32
C GLY A 385 24.83 10.36 5.98
N ASP A 386 25.65 10.55 7.03
CA ASP A 386 26.26 9.47 7.84
C ASP A 386 26.96 8.38 7.01
N ASP A 387 27.73 8.77 5.99
CA ASP A 387 28.41 7.86 5.05
C ASP A 387 27.45 6.90 4.32
N SER A 388 26.21 7.31 4.08
CA SER A 388 25.20 6.55 3.32
C SER A 388 24.75 7.26 2.05
N THR A 389 24.25 6.50 1.08
CA THR A 389 23.82 7.00 -0.24
C THR A 389 22.44 6.47 -0.57
N LEU A 390 21.54 7.38 -0.96
CA LEU A 390 20.28 7.01 -1.59
C LEU A 390 20.51 6.73 -3.06
N VAL A 391 20.18 5.52 -3.50
CA VAL A 391 20.12 5.13 -4.91
C VAL A 391 18.67 5.27 -5.35
N ASP A 392 18.39 6.17 -6.29
CA ASP A 392 17.05 6.47 -6.80
C ASP A 392 16.96 6.06 -8.28
N TRP A 393 16.03 5.16 -8.60
CA TRP A 393 15.74 4.69 -9.95
C TRP A 393 14.38 5.19 -10.40
N THR A 394 14.31 5.83 -11.57
CA THR A 394 13.04 6.18 -12.20
C THR A 394 12.86 5.41 -13.49
N PHE A 395 11.63 5.05 -13.85
CA PHE A 395 11.32 4.45 -15.14
C PHE A 395 10.08 5.09 -15.78
N GLU A 396 10.05 5.06 -17.11
CA GLU A 396 8.91 5.39 -17.97
C GLU A 396 8.81 4.29 -19.03
N LEU A 397 7.73 3.51 -19.03
CA LEU A 397 7.52 2.40 -19.96
C LEU A 397 6.10 2.40 -20.52
N ASN A 398 5.92 1.85 -21.72
CA ASN A 398 4.59 1.71 -22.30
C ASN A 398 3.81 0.60 -21.57
N PRO A 399 2.48 0.69 -21.41
CA PRO A 399 1.67 -0.38 -20.84
C PRO A 399 1.98 -1.72 -21.51
N LEU A 400 2.27 -2.72 -20.69
CA LEU A 400 2.53 -4.08 -21.14
C LEU A 400 1.20 -4.83 -21.24
N GLU A 401 0.98 -5.51 -22.36
CA GLU A 401 -0.22 -6.30 -22.59
C GLU A 401 -0.33 -7.42 -21.53
N GLY A 402 -1.47 -7.51 -20.84
CA GLY A 402 -1.71 -8.53 -19.80
C GLY A 402 -1.13 -8.21 -18.41
N ALA A 403 -0.46 -7.07 -18.23
CA ALA A 403 0.03 -6.63 -16.92
C ALA A 403 -0.77 -5.41 -16.41
N CYS A 404 -0.77 -5.19 -15.10
CA CYS A 404 -1.20 -3.93 -14.50
C CYS A 404 -0.01 -3.13 -13.97
N GLU A 405 -0.15 -1.80 -13.92
CA GLU A 405 0.90 -0.86 -13.52
C GLU A 405 1.48 -1.20 -12.14
N ASP A 406 0.62 -1.47 -11.15
CA ASP A 406 1.03 -1.84 -9.79
C ASP A 406 1.91 -3.11 -9.77
N SER A 407 1.59 -4.12 -10.58
CA SER A 407 2.38 -5.36 -10.64
C SER A 407 3.77 -5.13 -11.24
N ILE A 408 3.92 -4.20 -12.20
CA ILE A 408 5.22 -3.84 -12.76
C ILE A 408 6.01 -2.96 -11.80
N VAL A 409 5.36 -2.03 -11.09
CA VAL A 409 6.00 -1.22 -10.05
C VAL A 409 6.51 -2.11 -8.91
N ASP A 410 5.72 -3.10 -8.48
CA ASP A 410 6.12 -4.07 -7.44
C ASP A 410 7.28 -4.95 -7.92
N TYR A 411 7.22 -5.45 -9.15
CA TYR A 411 8.29 -6.26 -9.75
C TYR A 411 9.60 -5.49 -9.89
N LEU A 412 9.57 -4.27 -10.45
CA LEU A 412 10.75 -3.40 -10.55
C LEU A 412 11.21 -2.97 -9.15
N GLY A 413 10.28 -2.78 -8.22
CA GLY A 413 10.55 -2.50 -6.80
C GLY A 413 11.37 -3.58 -6.14
N PHE A 414 11.03 -4.84 -6.38
CA PHE A 414 11.79 -6.01 -5.94
C PHE A 414 13.18 -6.08 -6.58
N LEU A 415 13.27 -5.88 -7.90
CA LEU A 415 14.52 -5.92 -8.65
C LEU A 415 15.51 -4.87 -8.13
N TYR A 416 15.09 -3.62 -8.00
CA TYR A 416 15.96 -2.52 -7.56
C TYR A 416 16.33 -2.61 -6.07
N LYS A 417 15.41 -3.07 -5.20
CA LYS A 417 15.76 -3.40 -3.80
C LYS A 417 16.82 -4.50 -3.70
N SER A 418 16.83 -5.44 -4.65
CA SER A 418 17.84 -6.50 -4.71
C SER A 418 19.19 -5.98 -5.25
N CYS A 419 19.17 -4.97 -6.14
CA CYS A 419 20.40 -4.26 -6.56
C CYS A 419 21.12 -3.61 -5.38
N ILE A 420 20.38 -2.98 -4.45
CA ILE A 420 20.96 -2.32 -3.27
C ILE A 420 21.85 -3.30 -2.48
N LYS A 421 21.33 -4.50 -2.17
CA LYS A 421 22.09 -5.52 -1.44
C LYS A 421 23.32 -6.01 -2.19
N LYS A 422 23.23 -6.16 -3.52
CA LYS A 422 24.38 -6.54 -4.34
C LYS A 422 25.44 -5.43 -4.39
N ILE A 423 25.01 -4.17 -4.46
CA ILE A 423 25.92 -3.01 -4.40
C ILE A 423 26.66 -3.01 -3.06
N GLU A 424 25.95 -3.19 -1.94
CA GLU A 424 26.56 -3.32 -0.61
C GLU A 424 27.58 -4.47 -0.56
N GLY A 425 27.19 -5.66 -1.02
CA GLY A 425 28.10 -6.82 -1.07
C GLY A 425 29.33 -6.59 -1.95
N ALA A 426 29.18 -5.89 -3.08
CA ALA A 426 30.29 -5.54 -3.96
C ALA A 426 31.25 -4.52 -3.31
N ILE A 427 30.73 -3.56 -2.53
CA ILE A 427 31.52 -2.61 -1.75
C ILE A 427 32.32 -3.36 -0.67
N GLU A 428 31.69 -4.28 0.06
CA GLU A 428 32.35 -5.11 1.06
C GLU A 428 33.44 -6.02 0.47
N ALA A 429 33.18 -6.62 -0.70
CA ALA A 429 34.15 -7.47 -1.40
C ALA A 429 35.37 -6.67 -1.89
N SER A 430 35.16 -5.45 -2.39
CA SER A 430 36.22 -4.51 -2.77
C SER A 430 37.06 -4.06 -1.55
N ALA A 431 36.44 -3.90 -0.39
CA ALA A 431 37.14 -3.63 0.87
C ALA A 431 38.00 -4.83 1.33
N LYS A 432 37.49 -6.06 1.21
CA LYS A 432 38.21 -7.30 1.57
C LYS A 432 39.40 -7.59 0.64
N GLN A 433 39.31 -7.28 -0.66
CA GLN A 433 40.44 -7.45 -1.61
C GLN A 433 41.62 -6.51 -1.34
N LYS A 434 41.40 -5.32 -0.75
CA LYS A 434 42.49 -4.40 -0.37
C LYS A 434 43.25 -4.83 0.88
N ILE A 435 42.65 -5.64 1.74
CA ILE A 435 43.27 -6.17 2.98
C ILE A 435 44.11 -7.44 2.68
N GLY A 436 43.84 -8.15 1.58
CA GLY A 436 44.50 -9.41 1.21
C GLY A 436 45.85 -9.33 0.49
N ARG A 437 46.43 -8.15 0.25
CA ARG A 437 47.79 -8.03 -0.35
C ARG A 437 48.88 -7.97 0.72
N ALA A 438 49.09 -9.10 1.38
CA ALA A 438 50.36 -9.46 2.01
C ALA A 438 50.63 -10.95 1.74
N SER A 439 51.41 -11.25 0.70
CA SER A 439 51.88 -12.61 0.42
C SER A 439 53.10 -12.95 1.28
N PRO A 440 53.28 -14.24 1.62
CA PRO A 440 54.52 -14.89 1.18
C PRO A 440 54.30 -16.27 0.52
N SER A 441 54.91 -16.41 -0.66
CA SER A 441 55.55 -17.56 -1.34
C SER A 441 55.17 -19.02 -1.02
N PHE A 442 54.85 -19.82 -2.07
CA PHE A 442 55.62 -20.95 -2.66
C PHE A 442 54.73 -21.82 -3.61
N PRO A 443 55.27 -22.72 -4.48
CA PRO A 443 55.64 -22.46 -5.87
C PRO A 443 54.79 -23.20 -6.93
N THR A 444 54.98 -22.76 -8.17
CA THR A 444 54.40 -23.21 -9.45
C THR A 444 54.64 -24.68 -9.81
N ILE A 445 53.63 -25.36 -10.38
CA ILE A 445 53.80 -26.52 -11.27
C ILE A 445 53.16 -26.18 -12.63
N VAL A 446 53.98 -26.30 -13.69
CA VAL A 446 53.63 -26.12 -15.10
C VAL A 446 53.38 -27.50 -15.72
N LEU A 447 52.32 -27.67 -16.53
CA LEU A 447 52.28 -28.73 -17.55
C LEU A 447 51.70 -28.24 -18.89
N PHE A 448 52.43 -28.61 -19.94
CA PHE A 448 52.33 -28.25 -21.35
C PHE A 448 51.09 -28.80 -22.07
N VAL A 449 50.61 -28.07 -23.09
CA VAL A 449 49.64 -28.52 -24.11
C VAL A 449 50.38 -28.82 -25.42
N PRO A 450 50.23 -30.00 -26.05
CA PRO A 450 50.63 -30.24 -27.43
C PRO A 450 49.45 -30.11 -28.43
N PRO A 451 49.71 -29.83 -29.72
CA PRO A 451 48.71 -29.33 -30.67
C PRO A 451 48.12 -30.40 -31.61
N ASN A 452 46.88 -30.14 -32.03
CA ASN A 452 46.11 -30.74 -33.13
C ASN A 452 45.50 -32.14 -32.90
N ILE A 453 44.14 -32.21 -32.93
CA ILE A 453 43.34 -32.98 -33.91
C ILE A 453 41.84 -32.65 -33.76
N LYS A 454 41.26 -32.30 -34.92
CA LYS A 454 39.88 -32.34 -35.44
C LYS A 454 38.67 -32.55 -34.51
N GLN A 455 37.64 -31.74 -34.81
CA GLN A 455 36.20 -31.99 -34.65
C GLN A 455 35.85 -33.45 -34.31
N ILE A 456 35.43 -33.64 -33.06
CA ILE A 456 34.51 -34.69 -32.67
C ILE A 456 33.36 -33.97 -31.96
N ASN A 457 32.15 -34.11 -32.50
CA ASN A 457 30.92 -33.90 -31.75
C ASN A 457 30.97 -34.84 -30.54
N MET A 458 31.35 -34.32 -29.37
CA MET A 458 31.08 -34.95 -28.10
C MET A 458 30.05 -34.07 -27.41
N ALA A 459 28.87 -34.65 -27.23
CA ALA A 459 27.94 -34.23 -26.20
C ALA A 459 28.75 -34.02 -24.92
N PHE A 460 28.82 -32.78 -24.47
CA PHE A 460 29.19 -32.54 -23.09
C PHE A 460 28.02 -33.09 -22.26
N GLU A 461 28.17 -34.32 -21.77
CA GLU A 461 27.69 -34.66 -20.45
C GLU A 461 28.31 -33.63 -19.50
N GLN A 462 27.63 -32.49 -19.33
CA GLN A 462 27.83 -31.68 -18.15
C GLN A 462 27.36 -32.57 -17.00
N GLU A 463 28.30 -32.97 -16.14
CA GLU A 463 27.96 -33.41 -14.80
C GLU A 463 27.07 -32.31 -14.19
N ASN A 464 25.76 -32.57 -14.15
CA ASN A 464 24.74 -31.66 -13.66
C ASN A 464 24.98 -31.44 -12.17
N LYS A 465 25.79 -30.43 -11.84
CA LYS A 465 26.05 -30.04 -10.45
C LYS A 465 24.74 -29.54 -9.89
N LYS A 466 24.13 -30.33 -9.00
CA LYS A 466 22.90 -29.95 -8.33
C LYS A 466 23.12 -28.68 -7.53
N TRP A 467 22.13 -27.80 -7.55
CA TRP A 467 22.15 -26.58 -6.77
C TRP A 467 21.85 -26.91 -5.32
N GLN A 468 22.64 -26.35 -4.41
CA GLN A 468 22.54 -26.61 -2.98
C GLN A 468 22.53 -25.29 -2.20
N GLY A 469 21.59 -25.17 -1.26
CA GLY A 469 21.46 -23.99 -0.42
C GLY A 469 21.04 -24.32 1.00
N SER A 470 21.34 -23.41 1.92
CA SER A 470 20.85 -23.42 3.30
C SER A 470 20.29 -22.04 3.64
N ILE A 471 19.12 -22.03 4.26
CA ILE A 471 18.37 -20.84 4.63
C ILE A 471 17.93 -21.05 6.08
N GLY A 472 18.42 -20.18 6.95
CA GLY A 472 18.12 -20.24 8.38
C GLY A 472 17.41 -19.00 8.89
N GLY A 473 16.67 -19.15 9.98
CA GLY A 473 16.27 -18.01 10.80
C GLY A 473 15.82 -18.41 12.20
N ILE A 474 15.82 -17.43 13.10
CA ILE A 474 15.64 -17.63 14.54
C ILE A 474 14.16 -17.43 14.87
N VAL A 475 13.62 -18.36 15.66
CA VAL A 475 12.30 -18.28 16.30
C VAL A 475 12.53 -18.08 17.80
N GLU A 476 11.91 -17.06 18.39
CA GLU A 476 11.96 -16.79 19.85
C GLU A 476 11.10 -17.77 20.65
N ALA A 477 11.36 -19.08 20.49
CA ALA A 477 10.71 -20.13 21.27
C ALA A 477 11.61 -21.37 21.44
N PRO A 478 11.43 -22.16 22.51
CA PRO A 478 12.22 -23.36 22.76
C PRO A 478 12.04 -24.44 21.66
N ILE A 479 13.11 -25.18 21.38
CA ILE A 479 13.18 -26.13 20.25
C ILE A 479 12.04 -27.15 20.21
N HIS A 480 11.59 -27.63 21.37
CA HIS A 480 10.49 -28.58 21.47
C HIS A 480 9.14 -27.98 21.04
N LYS A 481 8.91 -26.67 21.27
CA LYS A 481 7.70 -25.96 20.85
C LYS A 481 7.68 -25.73 19.35
N VAL A 482 8.81 -25.33 18.80
CA VAL A 482 8.99 -25.17 17.36
C VAL A 482 8.79 -26.52 16.66
N TRP A 483 9.37 -27.59 17.22
CA TRP A 483 9.22 -28.94 16.69
C TRP A 483 7.77 -29.45 16.72
N GLU A 484 7.00 -29.21 17.79
CA GLU A 484 5.58 -29.60 17.87
C GLU A 484 4.77 -29.11 16.66
N ILE A 485 5.16 -28.00 16.04
CA ILE A 485 4.49 -27.42 14.88
C ILE A 485 5.09 -27.95 13.57
N VAL A 486 6.40 -27.80 13.37
CA VAL A 486 7.01 -28.13 12.07
C VAL A 486 7.09 -29.64 11.81
N SER A 487 6.95 -30.47 12.86
CA SER A 487 6.86 -31.93 12.74
C SER A 487 5.51 -32.44 12.26
N GLN A 488 4.43 -31.63 12.34
CA GLN A 488 3.12 -31.93 11.76
C GLN A 488 3.13 -31.54 10.29
N THR A 489 3.79 -32.38 9.49
CA THR A 489 4.15 -31.99 8.13
C THR A 489 2.93 -31.98 7.21
N ASN A 490 1.87 -32.74 7.52
CA ASN A 490 0.62 -32.69 6.77
C ASN A 490 -0.20 -31.39 7.00
N ARG A 491 0.14 -30.61 8.04
CA ARG A 491 -0.46 -29.30 8.35
C ARG A 491 0.38 -28.13 7.84
N LEU A 492 1.11 -28.37 6.75
CA LEU A 492 1.95 -27.38 6.08
C LEU A 492 1.27 -26.00 5.88
N PRO A 493 -0.01 -25.88 5.44
CA PRO A 493 -0.68 -24.58 5.24
C PRO A 493 -0.77 -23.70 6.49
N GLU A 494 -0.75 -24.32 7.67
CA GLU A 494 -0.92 -23.60 8.93
C GLU A 494 0.29 -22.75 9.28
N TRP A 495 1.49 -23.19 8.86
CA TRP A 495 2.75 -22.51 9.17
C TRP A 495 3.56 -22.12 7.92
N MET A 496 3.17 -22.57 6.72
CA MET A 496 3.68 -22.09 5.43
C MET A 496 2.60 -21.24 4.71
N PRO A 497 2.69 -19.90 4.73
CA PRO A 497 1.62 -19.00 4.27
C PRO A 497 1.29 -19.10 2.79
N MET A 498 2.22 -19.61 1.99
CA MET A 498 2.07 -19.71 0.54
C MET A 498 1.43 -21.02 0.10
N VAL A 499 1.15 -21.96 1.01
CA VAL A 499 0.53 -23.24 0.66
C VAL A 499 -0.98 -23.14 0.90
N GLU A 500 -1.78 -23.17 -0.17
CA GLU A 500 -3.25 -23.18 -0.08
C GLU A 500 -3.76 -24.50 0.50
N ARG A 501 -3.20 -25.63 0.05
CA ARG A 501 -3.70 -26.96 0.42
C ARG A 501 -2.60 -28.01 0.50
N CYS A 502 -2.71 -28.87 1.53
CA CYS A 502 -1.93 -30.10 1.67
C CYS A 502 -2.90 -31.29 1.73
N THR A 503 -2.66 -32.31 0.92
CA THR A 503 -3.54 -33.50 0.80
C THR A 503 -2.73 -34.77 0.98
N ASP A 504 -3.15 -35.63 1.90
CA ASP A 504 -2.54 -36.93 2.14
C ASP A 504 -2.78 -37.86 0.94
N LEU A 505 -1.72 -38.49 0.44
CA LEU A 505 -1.81 -39.44 -0.68
C LEU A 505 -1.53 -40.88 -0.26
N ALA A 506 -0.52 -41.12 0.60
CA ALA A 506 -0.18 -42.45 1.07
C ALA A 506 0.68 -42.43 2.35
N GLY A 507 0.54 -43.44 3.20
CA GLY A 507 1.29 -43.56 4.46
C GLY A 507 0.77 -42.65 5.57
N ASP A 508 1.42 -42.70 6.72
CA ASP A 508 1.06 -41.91 7.91
C ASP A 508 2.08 -40.78 8.14
N ASP A 509 1.60 -39.56 8.45
CA ASP A 509 2.48 -38.41 8.68
C ASP A 509 3.52 -38.71 9.77
N GLY A 510 4.76 -38.25 9.52
CA GLY A 510 5.92 -38.51 10.37
C GLY A 510 6.58 -39.89 10.20
N VAL A 511 6.03 -40.79 9.38
CA VAL A 511 6.65 -42.09 9.06
C VAL A 511 7.36 -42.03 7.69
N PRO A 512 8.66 -42.39 7.61
CA PRO A 512 9.37 -42.47 6.33
C PRO A 512 8.59 -43.30 5.30
N GLY A 513 8.37 -42.72 4.12
CA GLY A 513 7.51 -43.27 3.08
C GLY A 513 6.16 -42.56 2.92
N TYR A 514 5.75 -41.72 3.87
CA TYR A 514 4.57 -40.84 3.76
C TYR A 514 4.64 -39.94 2.52
N VAL A 515 3.52 -39.77 1.82
CA VAL A 515 3.39 -39.02 0.58
C VAL A 515 2.22 -38.05 0.66
N ARG A 516 2.47 -36.81 0.25
CA ARG A 516 1.48 -35.73 0.20
C ARG A 516 1.50 -34.98 -1.12
N LEU A 517 0.38 -34.33 -1.44
CA LEU A 517 0.25 -33.33 -2.50
C LEU A 517 0.14 -31.94 -1.86
N VAL A 518 1.09 -31.07 -2.16
CA VAL A 518 1.11 -29.66 -1.78
C VAL A 518 0.64 -28.86 -2.99
N SER A 519 -0.30 -27.93 -2.84
CA SER A 519 -0.85 -27.16 -3.97
C SER A 519 -1.24 -25.72 -3.60
N GLY A 520 -1.32 -24.86 -4.62
CA GLY A 520 -1.76 -23.46 -4.52
C GLY A 520 -0.70 -22.52 -3.96
N PHE A 521 0.58 -22.81 -4.24
CA PHE A 521 1.69 -21.90 -3.97
C PHE A 521 2.13 -21.18 -5.25
N MET A 522 2.67 -19.97 -5.08
CA MET A 522 3.16 -19.19 -6.21
C MET A 522 4.45 -19.83 -6.74
N PHE A 523 4.48 -20.15 -8.04
CA PHE A 523 5.66 -20.57 -8.78
C PHE A 523 5.38 -20.30 -10.27
N PRO A 524 6.36 -19.86 -11.09
CA PRO A 524 6.08 -19.49 -12.48
C PRO A 524 5.58 -20.69 -13.28
N GLN A 525 4.42 -20.58 -13.94
CA GLN A 525 3.87 -21.61 -14.83
C GLN A 525 3.43 -21.02 -16.16
N HIS A 526 3.55 -21.83 -17.22
CA HIS A 526 3.23 -21.44 -18.59
C HIS A 526 1.70 -21.45 -18.89
N ASP A 527 0.89 -22.20 -18.13
CA ASP A 527 -0.49 -22.56 -18.53
C ASP A 527 -1.61 -22.02 -17.61
N GLY A 528 -1.30 -21.21 -16.59
CA GLY A 528 -2.31 -20.70 -15.65
C GLY A 528 -2.90 -21.76 -14.69
N ASP A 529 -2.39 -22.99 -14.74
CA ASP A 529 -2.73 -24.06 -13.79
C ASP A 529 -2.18 -23.77 -12.39
N LYS A 530 -2.88 -24.26 -11.36
CA LYS A 530 -2.42 -24.12 -9.97
C LYS A 530 -1.14 -24.93 -9.74
N SER A 531 -0.15 -24.33 -9.09
CA SER A 531 1.08 -25.05 -8.73
C SER A 531 0.84 -26.19 -7.76
N TRP A 532 1.51 -27.31 -8.01
CA TRP A 532 1.50 -28.47 -7.14
C TRP A 532 2.83 -29.21 -7.12
N ILE A 533 3.16 -29.78 -5.97
CA ILE A 533 4.29 -30.69 -5.77
C ILE A 533 3.78 -31.91 -5.02
N LYS A 534 4.13 -33.09 -5.52
CA LYS A 534 3.98 -34.36 -4.82
C LYS A 534 5.29 -34.66 -4.10
N GLU A 535 5.26 -34.75 -2.78
CA GLU A 535 6.43 -34.96 -1.94
C GLU A 535 6.34 -36.25 -1.14
N ARG A 536 7.48 -36.93 -0.96
CA ARG A 536 7.63 -38.10 -0.10
C ARG A 536 8.59 -37.79 1.06
N LEU A 537 8.17 -38.12 2.29
CA LEU A 537 9.02 -38.10 3.46
C LEU A 537 10.08 -39.20 3.35
N VAL A 538 11.35 -38.82 3.27
CA VAL A 538 12.49 -39.73 3.16
C VAL A 538 12.95 -40.20 4.53
N SER A 539 13.05 -39.29 5.48
CA SER A 539 13.47 -39.58 6.85
C SER A 539 12.93 -38.54 7.81
N MET A 540 12.64 -38.95 9.05
CA MET A 540 12.31 -38.05 10.15
C MET A 540 12.98 -38.57 11.41
N ASP A 541 13.73 -37.71 12.07
CA ASP A 541 14.36 -37.99 13.35
C ASP A 541 13.94 -36.96 14.39
N PRO A 542 12.94 -37.31 15.23
CA PRO A 542 12.49 -36.45 16.32
C PRO A 542 13.57 -36.15 17.37
N LYS A 543 14.63 -36.97 17.51
CA LYS A 543 15.68 -36.72 18.50
C LYS A 543 16.63 -35.62 18.06
N SER A 544 16.97 -35.58 16.77
CA SER A 544 17.78 -34.51 16.18
C SER A 544 16.94 -33.35 15.65
N HIS A 545 15.62 -33.38 15.85
CA HIS A 545 14.66 -32.39 15.37
C HIS A 545 14.86 -32.08 13.87
N SER A 546 14.97 -33.14 13.06
CA SER A 546 15.18 -33.01 11.62
C SER A 546 14.33 -33.95 10.79
N TYR A 547 13.99 -33.53 9.57
CA TYR A 547 13.37 -34.39 8.57
C TYR A 547 13.78 -34.01 7.15
N VAL A 548 13.59 -34.95 6.21
CA VAL A 548 13.97 -34.81 4.80
C VAL A 548 12.81 -35.23 3.91
N TYR A 549 12.45 -34.39 2.95
CA TYR A 549 11.47 -34.65 1.89
C TYR A 549 12.15 -34.74 0.53
N ARG A 550 11.63 -35.62 -0.33
CA ARG A 550 11.97 -35.68 -1.75
C ARG A 550 10.73 -35.35 -2.57
N MET A 551 10.89 -34.44 -3.52
CA MET A 551 9.85 -34.10 -4.48
C MET A 551 9.79 -35.21 -5.55
N GLU A 552 8.73 -36.00 -5.56
CA GLU A 552 8.55 -37.11 -6.51
C GLU A 552 8.05 -36.64 -7.86
N ALA A 553 7.17 -35.63 -7.86
CA ALA A 553 6.61 -35.05 -9.07
C ALA A 553 6.21 -33.59 -8.83
N SER A 554 6.28 -32.73 -9.84
CA SER A 554 5.79 -31.35 -9.77
C SER A 554 5.39 -30.83 -11.15
N ASN A 555 4.53 -29.81 -11.21
CA ASN A 555 4.32 -29.03 -12.44
C ASN A 555 5.18 -27.75 -12.49
N VAL A 556 6.21 -27.68 -11.64
CA VAL A 556 7.07 -26.50 -11.45
C VAL A 556 8.56 -26.81 -11.67
N GLY A 557 8.88 -28.00 -12.20
CA GLY A 557 10.24 -28.43 -12.52
C GLY A 557 11.11 -28.82 -11.32
N LEU A 558 10.55 -28.91 -10.11
CA LEU A 558 11.27 -29.27 -8.89
C LEU A 558 11.39 -30.78 -8.66
N ASP A 559 11.05 -31.58 -9.67
CA ASP A 559 11.09 -33.04 -9.66
C ASP A 559 12.48 -33.57 -9.28
N GLY A 560 12.52 -34.49 -8.31
CA GLY A 560 13.75 -35.11 -7.83
C GLY A 560 14.52 -34.29 -6.78
N SER A 561 14.09 -33.06 -6.48
CA SER A 561 14.70 -32.21 -5.45
C SER A 561 14.54 -32.82 -4.05
N VAL A 562 15.51 -32.54 -3.18
CA VAL A 562 15.55 -32.98 -1.79
C VAL A 562 15.60 -31.76 -0.90
N ASN A 563 14.70 -31.68 0.07
CA ASN A 563 14.64 -30.61 1.06
C ASN A 563 14.78 -31.20 2.44
N SER A 564 15.53 -30.55 3.32
CA SER A 564 15.62 -30.92 4.72
C SER A 564 15.35 -29.74 5.63
N LEU A 565 14.73 -30.02 6.77
CA LEU A 565 14.53 -29.08 7.87
C LEU A 565 15.26 -29.64 9.07
N LYS A 566 16.05 -28.82 9.75
CA LYS A 566 16.69 -29.14 11.02
C LYS A 566 16.51 -28.00 12.00
N LEU A 567 16.13 -28.32 13.23
CA LEU A 567 16.11 -27.35 14.32
C LEU A 567 17.40 -27.47 15.16
N VAL A 568 17.93 -26.33 15.56
CA VAL A 568 19.10 -26.22 16.44
C VAL A 568 18.74 -25.27 17.58
N ASP A 569 19.00 -25.70 18.82
CA ASP A 569 18.87 -24.83 19.98
C ASP A 569 19.87 -23.68 19.85
N TYR A 570 19.36 -22.45 19.86
CA TYR A 570 20.14 -21.24 19.58
C TYR A 570 20.45 -20.44 20.86
N GLY A 571 20.02 -20.92 22.04
CA GLY A 571 20.21 -20.25 23.32
C GLY A 571 19.06 -19.29 23.66
N ASP A 572 18.99 -18.86 24.93
CA ASP A 572 18.00 -17.89 25.44
C ASP A 572 16.53 -18.21 25.06
N ASP A 573 16.13 -19.48 25.19
CA ASP A 573 14.81 -19.98 24.80
C ASP A 573 14.44 -19.73 23.32
N SER A 574 15.45 -19.64 22.44
CA SER A 574 15.27 -19.47 21.00
C SER A 574 15.78 -20.67 20.19
N THR A 575 15.25 -20.84 18.97
CA THR A 575 15.56 -21.96 18.09
C THR A 575 15.91 -21.46 16.69
N LEU A 576 17.04 -21.93 16.16
CA LEU A 576 17.38 -21.77 14.75
C LEU A 576 16.67 -22.84 13.95
N VAL A 577 15.83 -22.41 13.01
CA VAL A 577 15.23 -23.26 11.97
C VAL A 577 16.15 -23.20 10.75
N ASP A 578 16.81 -24.30 10.41
CA ASP A 578 17.71 -24.42 9.26
C ASP A 578 17.06 -25.30 8.17
N TRP A 579 16.76 -24.71 7.03
CA TRP A 579 16.29 -25.41 5.84
C TRP A 579 17.41 -25.55 4.83
N THR A 580 17.64 -26.77 4.35
CA THR A 580 18.58 -26.98 3.24
C THR A 580 17.89 -27.67 2.09
N PHE A 581 18.36 -27.40 0.88
CA PHE A 581 17.81 -28.00 -0.32
C PHE A 581 18.93 -28.44 -1.27
N GLU A 582 18.60 -29.45 -2.06
CA GLU A 582 19.38 -29.93 -3.19
C GLU A 582 18.43 -30.14 -4.36
N LEU A 583 18.58 -29.34 -5.42
CA LEU A 583 17.69 -29.39 -6.59
C LEU A 583 18.48 -29.47 -7.90
N ASN A 584 17.85 -30.06 -8.91
CA ASN A 584 18.45 -30.10 -10.24
C ASN A 584 18.38 -28.69 -10.85
N PRO A 585 19.41 -28.25 -11.60
CA PRO A 585 19.36 -26.97 -12.29
C PRO A 585 18.05 -26.83 -13.08
N LEU A 586 17.33 -25.75 -12.82
CA LEU A 586 16.08 -25.45 -13.51
C LEU A 586 16.40 -24.72 -14.81
N GLU A 587 15.80 -25.17 -15.91
CA GLU A 587 15.99 -24.54 -17.22
C GLU A 587 15.52 -23.07 -17.17
N GLY A 588 16.40 -22.15 -17.54
CA GLY A 588 16.11 -20.71 -17.51
C GLY A 588 16.30 -20.01 -16.16
N ALA A 589 16.72 -20.71 -15.10
CA ALA A 589 17.04 -20.10 -13.81
C ALA A 589 18.55 -20.13 -13.50
N CYS A 590 18.99 -19.37 -12.50
CA CYS A 590 20.31 -19.53 -11.90
C CYS A 590 20.20 -19.85 -10.40
N GLU A 591 21.22 -20.52 -9.87
CA GLU A 591 21.27 -21.01 -8.48
C GLU A 591 20.95 -19.91 -7.46
N ASP A 592 21.62 -18.76 -7.56
CA ASP A 592 21.43 -17.63 -6.63
C ASP A 592 19.99 -17.10 -6.63
N SER A 593 19.33 -17.05 -7.80
CA SER A 593 17.94 -16.56 -7.90
C SER A 593 16.95 -17.50 -7.24
N ILE A 594 17.20 -18.82 -7.31
CA ILE A 594 16.39 -19.81 -6.62
C ILE A 594 16.65 -19.80 -5.11
N VAL A 595 17.91 -19.62 -4.68
CA VAL A 595 18.27 -19.45 -3.26
C VAL A 595 17.55 -18.24 -2.66
N ASP A 596 17.55 -17.10 -3.35
CA ASP A 596 16.88 -15.87 -2.88
C ASP A 596 15.37 -16.03 -2.81
N TYR A 597 14.76 -16.65 -3.83
CA TYR A 597 13.32 -16.91 -3.87
C TYR A 597 12.87 -17.84 -2.75
N LEU A 598 13.56 -18.97 -2.58
CA LEU A 598 13.31 -19.89 -1.48
C LEU A 598 13.58 -19.19 -0.13
N GLY A 599 14.60 -18.32 -0.06
CA GLY A 599 14.94 -17.49 1.10
C GLY A 599 13.78 -16.63 1.59
N PHE A 600 13.06 -16.01 0.67
CA PHE A 600 11.85 -15.24 0.96
C PHE A 600 10.70 -16.12 1.48
N LEU A 601 10.46 -17.27 0.84
CA LEU A 601 9.41 -18.20 1.24
C LEU A 601 9.63 -18.70 2.67
N TYR A 602 10.86 -19.12 2.99
CA TYR A 602 11.20 -19.66 4.31
C TYR A 602 11.18 -18.60 5.42
N LYS A 603 11.55 -17.33 5.14
CA LYS A 603 11.42 -16.24 6.12
C LYS A 603 9.97 -15.93 6.50
N SER A 604 9.04 -16.09 5.56
CA SER A 604 7.61 -15.90 5.83
C SER A 604 7.05 -17.02 6.71
N CYS A 605 7.61 -18.24 6.63
CA CYS A 605 7.24 -19.36 7.50
C CYS A 605 7.63 -19.10 8.96
N ILE A 606 8.77 -18.46 9.24
CA ILE A 606 9.24 -18.17 10.60
C ILE A 606 8.21 -17.35 11.39
N LYS A 607 7.72 -16.25 10.81
CA LYS A 607 6.68 -15.41 11.44
C LYS A 607 5.38 -16.16 11.74
N LYS A 608 5.00 -17.10 10.87
CA LYS A 608 3.81 -17.92 11.09
C LYS A 608 4.04 -18.99 12.16
N ILE A 609 5.23 -19.57 12.24
CA ILE A 609 5.59 -20.50 13.32
C ILE A 609 5.51 -19.78 14.67
N GLU A 610 6.03 -18.56 14.79
CA GLU A 610 5.93 -17.72 15.99
C GLU A 610 4.47 -17.51 16.40
N GLY A 611 3.63 -17.03 15.48
CA GLY A 611 2.20 -16.85 15.75
C GLY A 611 1.46 -18.15 16.12
N ALA A 612 1.85 -19.28 15.56
CA ALA A 612 1.26 -20.58 15.89
C ALA A 612 1.70 -21.10 17.28
N ILE A 613 2.92 -20.79 17.72
CA ILE A 613 3.40 -21.09 19.09
C ILE A 613 2.61 -20.27 20.11
N GLU A 614 2.42 -18.98 19.84
CA GLU A 614 1.62 -18.08 20.68
C GLU A 614 0.15 -18.58 20.80
N ALA A 615 -0.43 -19.06 19.70
CA ALA A 615 -1.77 -19.64 19.68
C ALA A 615 -1.87 -20.96 20.48
N SER A 616 -0.84 -21.83 20.40
CA SER A 616 -0.78 -23.11 21.13
C SER A 616 -0.60 -22.92 22.65
N ALA A 617 0.15 -21.89 23.06
CA ALA A 617 0.30 -21.53 24.47
C ALA A 617 -1.04 -21.17 25.13
N LYS A 618 -1.96 -20.53 24.38
CA LYS A 618 -3.31 -20.14 24.86
C LYS A 618 -4.27 -21.32 25.01
N GLN A 619 -4.08 -22.43 24.27
CA GLN A 619 -4.95 -23.62 24.37
C GLN A 619 -4.67 -24.53 25.59
N LYS A 620 -3.44 -24.58 26.13
CA LYS A 620 -3.06 -25.48 27.24
C LYS A 620 -3.59 -25.04 28.62
N ILE A 621 -4.09 -23.81 28.77
CA ILE A 621 -4.63 -23.29 30.03
C ILE A 621 -6.10 -23.74 30.27
N GLY A 622 -6.79 -24.26 29.25
CA GLY A 622 -8.24 -24.49 29.26
C GLY A 622 -8.78 -25.92 29.42
N ARG A 623 -7.98 -26.97 29.71
CA ARG A 623 -8.52 -28.36 29.80
C ARG A 623 -7.97 -29.20 30.96
N ALA A 624 -8.78 -29.38 31.99
CA ALA A 624 -8.85 -30.59 32.81
C ALA A 624 -10.22 -31.28 32.55
N SER A 625 -10.21 -32.51 32.04
CA SER A 625 -11.37 -33.31 31.63
C SER A 625 -12.05 -34.06 32.82
N PRO A 626 -13.23 -34.68 32.64
CA PRO A 626 -13.22 -36.14 32.34
C PRO A 626 -14.32 -36.67 31.38
N SER A 627 -14.19 -37.97 31.08
CA SER A 627 -14.65 -38.84 29.98
C SER A 627 -16.09 -39.42 29.98
N PHE A 628 -16.49 -39.97 28.80
CA PHE A 628 -17.37 -41.15 28.46
C PHE A 628 -18.60 -40.84 27.58
N PRO A 629 -19.24 -41.82 26.87
CA PRO A 629 -18.73 -42.79 25.89
C PRO A 629 -19.50 -42.77 24.52
N THR A 630 -18.97 -43.50 23.54
CA THR A 630 -19.44 -43.69 22.14
C THR A 630 -20.84 -44.35 22.00
N ILE A 631 -21.65 -43.89 21.03
CA ILE A 631 -22.79 -44.64 20.45
C ILE A 631 -22.68 -44.63 18.91
N VAL A 632 -22.78 -45.84 18.34
CA VAL A 632 -22.82 -46.16 16.90
C VAL A 632 -24.28 -46.30 16.46
N LEU A 633 -24.66 -45.76 15.30
CA LEU A 633 -25.88 -46.16 14.58
C LEU A 633 -25.60 -46.38 13.08
N PHE A 634 -25.92 -47.59 12.65
CA PHE A 634 -26.01 -48.09 11.26
C PHE A 634 -27.43 -47.90 10.72
N VAL A 635 -27.61 -47.78 9.39
CA VAL A 635 -28.56 -48.55 8.53
C VAL A 635 -28.47 -48.08 7.05
N PRO A 636 -28.68 -48.97 6.05
CA PRO A 636 -28.02 -48.95 4.73
C PRO A 636 -29.04 -48.88 3.54
N PRO A 637 -28.80 -49.44 2.32
CA PRO A 637 -28.88 -48.73 1.03
C PRO A 637 -30.12 -49.07 0.16
N ASN A 638 -30.50 -48.21 -0.82
CA ASN A 638 -30.86 -48.61 -2.21
C ASN A 638 -31.49 -47.50 -3.11
N ILE A 639 -30.83 -47.23 -4.25
CA ILE A 639 -31.27 -47.20 -5.67
C ILE A 639 -32.50 -46.36 -6.12
N LYS A 640 -32.31 -45.34 -7.00
CA LYS A 640 -32.66 -45.33 -8.46
C LYS A 640 -32.38 -43.98 -9.15
N GLN A 641 -31.76 -44.08 -10.35
CA GLN A 641 -31.60 -43.03 -11.37
C GLN A 641 -32.93 -42.39 -11.79
N ILE A 642 -32.95 -41.06 -12.06
CA ILE A 642 -33.55 -40.42 -13.27
C ILE A 642 -32.85 -39.05 -13.56
N ASN A 643 -32.33 -38.92 -14.79
CA ASN A 643 -32.04 -37.78 -15.68
C ASN A 643 -31.77 -36.34 -15.20
N MET A 644 -30.58 -35.85 -15.61
CA MET A 644 -30.24 -34.55 -16.22
C MET A 644 -31.07 -33.30 -15.86
N ALA A 645 -30.51 -32.50 -14.95
CA ALA A 645 -30.34 -31.05 -15.10
C ALA A 645 -29.03 -30.69 -14.37
N PHE A 646 -28.18 -29.86 -14.99
CA PHE A 646 -27.01 -29.30 -14.31
C PHE A 646 -27.52 -28.35 -13.21
N GLU A 647 -27.57 -28.82 -11.96
CA GLU A 647 -27.57 -27.95 -10.78
C GLU A 647 -26.10 -27.66 -10.44
N GLN A 648 -25.67 -26.42 -10.64
CA GLN A 648 -24.51 -25.89 -9.91
C GLN A 648 -24.87 -25.90 -8.42
N GLU A 649 -24.22 -26.78 -7.64
CA GLU A 649 -24.26 -26.67 -6.19
C GLU A 649 -23.61 -25.34 -5.79
N ASN A 650 -24.44 -24.37 -5.38
CA ASN A 650 -24.02 -23.09 -4.82
C ASN A 650 -23.26 -23.32 -3.50
N LYS A 651 -21.93 -23.39 -3.57
CA LYS A 651 -21.07 -23.43 -2.38
C LYS A 651 -21.22 -22.11 -1.61
N LYS A 652 -21.63 -22.17 -0.35
CA LYS A 652 -21.71 -21.00 0.54
C LYS A 652 -20.31 -20.48 0.87
N TRP A 653 -20.17 -19.17 1.00
CA TRP A 653 -18.94 -18.52 1.46
C TRP A 653 -18.88 -18.56 2.98
N GLN A 654 -17.71 -18.90 3.52
CA GLN A 654 -17.50 -19.07 4.95
C GLN A 654 -16.20 -18.39 5.37
N GLY A 655 -16.22 -17.71 6.51
CA GLY A 655 -15.03 -17.02 7.02
C GLY A 655 -15.09 -16.76 8.52
N SER A 656 -13.92 -16.52 9.11
CA SER A 656 -13.74 -16.06 10.49
C SER A 656 -12.84 -14.85 10.47
N ILE A 657 -13.22 -13.83 11.26
CA ILE A 657 -12.50 -12.57 11.40
C ILE A 657 -12.43 -12.29 12.90
N GLY A 658 -11.22 -12.07 13.41
CA GLY A 658 -10.98 -11.81 14.82
C GLY A 658 -10.31 -10.45 15.06
N GLY A 659 -10.53 -9.89 16.24
CA GLY A 659 -9.81 -8.72 16.73
C GLY A 659 -9.65 -8.74 18.25
N ILE A 660 -8.56 -8.16 18.75
CA ILE A 660 -8.27 -8.10 20.18
C ILE A 660 -8.78 -6.78 20.73
N VAL A 661 -9.48 -6.83 21.86
CA VAL A 661 -9.90 -5.69 22.68
C VAL A 661 -9.07 -5.71 23.96
N GLU A 662 -8.41 -4.61 24.31
CA GLU A 662 -7.65 -4.47 25.57
C GLU A 662 -8.59 -4.28 26.78
N ALA A 663 -9.51 -5.23 27.00
CA ALA A 663 -10.35 -5.28 28.19
C ALA A 663 -10.72 -6.72 28.57
N PRO A 664 -11.01 -6.99 29.86
CA PRO A 664 -11.39 -8.33 30.33
C PRO A 664 -12.69 -8.83 29.67
N ILE A 665 -12.80 -10.14 29.48
CA ILE A 665 -13.92 -10.77 28.74
C ILE A 665 -15.30 -10.40 29.27
N HIS A 666 -15.44 -10.25 30.58
CA HIS A 666 -16.71 -9.85 31.19
C HIS A 666 -17.11 -8.41 30.83
N LYS A 667 -16.15 -7.50 30.63
CA LYS A 667 -16.39 -6.11 30.21
C LYS A 667 -16.78 -6.03 28.75
N VAL A 668 -16.12 -6.80 27.90
CA VAL A 668 -16.47 -6.92 26.48
C VAL A 668 -17.86 -7.54 26.34
N TRP A 669 -18.16 -8.59 27.11
CA TRP A 669 -19.46 -9.24 27.10
C TRP A 669 -20.60 -8.32 27.56
N GLU A 670 -20.41 -7.51 28.61
CA GLU A 670 -21.39 -6.53 29.07
C GLU A 670 -21.92 -5.64 27.93
N ILE A 671 -21.08 -5.36 26.91
CA ILE A 671 -21.44 -4.55 25.75
C ILE A 671 -22.04 -5.40 24.64
N VAL A 672 -21.33 -6.43 24.18
CA VAL A 672 -21.75 -7.18 22.97
C VAL A 672 -22.93 -8.12 23.22
N SER A 673 -23.25 -8.43 24.48
CA SER A 673 -24.43 -9.21 24.88
C SER A 673 -25.73 -8.39 24.85
N GLN A 674 -25.65 -7.06 24.87
CA GLN A 674 -26.80 -6.17 24.62
C GLN A 674 -27.00 -6.06 23.12
N THR A 675 -27.54 -7.12 22.54
CA THR A 675 -27.57 -7.27 21.08
C THR A 675 -28.57 -6.29 20.45
N ASN A 676 -29.60 -5.84 21.17
CA ASN A 676 -30.50 -4.79 20.68
C ASN A 676 -29.85 -3.39 20.61
N ARG A 677 -28.70 -3.18 21.26
CA ARG A 677 -27.88 -1.96 21.22
C ARG A 677 -26.75 -2.03 20.21
N LEU A 678 -26.93 -2.84 19.16
CA LEU A 678 -26.01 -2.97 18.05
C LEU A 678 -25.43 -1.64 17.51
N PRO A 679 -26.19 -0.52 17.37
CA PRO A 679 -25.65 0.76 16.88
C PRO A 679 -24.56 1.37 17.78
N GLU A 680 -24.59 1.06 19.08
CA GLU A 680 -23.64 1.60 20.07
C GLU A 680 -22.23 1.06 19.83
N TRP A 681 -22.11 -0.22 19.44
CA TRP A 681 -20.81 -0.90 19.32
C TRP A 681 -20.50 -1.44 17.91
N MET A 682 -21.48 -1.50 17.00
CA MET A 682 -21.27 -1.80 15.59
C MET A 682 -21.30 -0.50 14.77
N PRO A 683 -20.21 -0.12 14.09
CA PRO A 683 -20.18 1.06 13.25
C PRO A 683 -21.05 0.85 12.01
N MET A 684 -21.52 1.96 11.44
CA MET A 684 -22.41 2.00 10.27
C MET A 684 -23.84 1.51 10.50
N VAL A 685 -24.19 0.83 11.59
CA VAL A 685 -25.61 0.58 11.90
C VAL A 685 -26.24 1.88 12.42
N GLU A 686 -27.24 2.41 11.71
CA GLU A 686 -27.96 3.62 12.10
C GLU A 686 -29.04 3.32 13.15
N ARG A 687 -29.75 2.21 12.97
CA ARG A 687 -30.90 1.87 13.83
C ARG A 687 -31.02 0.37 13.99
N CYS A 688 -31.30 -0.04 15.23
CA CYS A 688 -31.76 -1.37 15.60
C CYS A 688 -33.16 -1.25 16.20
N THR A 689 -34.11 -2.05 15.75
CA THR A 689 -35.51 -2.01 16.19
C THR A 689 -35.98 -3.40 16.58
N ASP A 690 -36.49 -3.53 17.80
CA ASP A 690 -37.06 -4.77 18.32
C ASP A 690 -38.34 -5.12 17.55
N LEU A 691 -38.44 -6.35 17.05
CA LEU A 691 -39.63 -6.83 16.34
C LEU A 691 -40.40 -7.89 17.11
N ALA A 692 -39.73 -8.82 17.79
CA ALA A 692 -40.36 -9.87 18.59
C ALA A 692 -39.40 -10.51 19.59
N GLY A 693 -39.92 -10.95 20.75
CA GLY A 693 -39.14 -11.59 21.80
C GLY A 693 -38.32 -10.62 22.66
N ASP A 694 -37.56 -11.16 23.61
CA ASP A 694 -36.73 -10.38 24.53
C ASP A 694 -35.24 -10.53 24.16
N ASP A 695 -34.47 -9.43 24.18
CA ASP A 695 -33.04 -9.45 23.84
C ASP A 695 -32.27 -10.47 24.71
N GLY A 696 -31.38 -11.21 24.05
CA GLY A 696 -30.62 -12.29 24.66
C GLY A 696 -31.35 -13.64 24.83
N VAL A 697 -32.63 -13.73 24.45
CA VAL A 697 -33.39 -14.99 24.46
C VAL A 697 -33.46 -15.58 23.03
N PRO A 698 -33.08 -16.85 22.82
CA PRO A 698 -33.25 -17.52 21.53
C PRO A 698 -34.68 -17.39 21.00
N GLY A 699 -34.81 -16.91 19.77
CA GLY A 699 -36.08 -16.56 19.16
C GLY A 699 -36.35 -15.06 19.05
N TYR A 700 -35.57 -14.21 19.74
CA TYR A 700 -35.59 -12.76 19.58
C TYR A 700 -35.32 -12.33 18.15
N VAL A 701 -36.06 -11.33 17.66
CA VAL A 701 -36.02 -10.83 16.28
C VAL A 701 -35.86 -9.33 16.29
N ARG A 702 -34.90 -8.83 15.50
CA ARG A 702 -34.62 -7.41 15.32
C ARG A 702 -34.53 -7.02 13.85
N LEU A 703 -34.79 -5.75 13.58
CA LEU A 703 -34.51 -5.09 12.31
C LEU A 703 -33.31 -4.16 12.47
N VAL A 704 -32.25 -4.43 11.72
CA VAL A 704 -31.04 -3.61 11.64
C VAL A 704 -31.10 -2.82 10.34
N SER A 705 -30.86 -1.51 10.37
CA SER A 705 -30.94 -0.66 9.18
C SER A 705 -29.94 0.48 9.17
N GLY A 706 -29.69 1.02 7.97
CA GLY A 706 -28.84 2.17 7.72
C GLY A 706 -27.35 1.87 7.66
N PHE A 707 -26.97 0.61 7.48
CA PHE A 707 -25.59 0.19 7.21
C PHE A 707 -25.25 0.27 5.73
N MET A 708 -23.99 0.54 5.42
CA MET A 708 -23.53 0.54 4.03
C MET A 708 -23.45 -0.90 3.53
N PHE A 709 -23.98 -1.15 2.35
CA PHE A 709 -23.81 -2.39 1.60
C PHE A 709 -24.03 -2.05 0.12
N PRO A 710 -23.31 -2.66 -0.84
CA PRO A 710 -23.49 -2.35 -2.25
C PRO A 710 -24.93 -2.65 -2.70
N GLN A 711 -25.69 -1.65 -3.14
CA GLN A 711 -27.04 -1.81 -3.68
C GLN A 711 -27.23 -0.96 -4.93
N HIS A 712 -28.14 -1.40 -5.81
CA HIS A 712 -28.46 -0.72 -7.06
C HIS A 712 -29.50 0.42 -6.91
N ASP A 713 -30.35 0.38 -5.88
CA ASP A 713 -31.60 1.17 -5.86
C ASP A 713 -31.67 2.33 -4.85
N GLY A 714 -30.59 2.62 -4.11
CA GLY A 714 -30.52 3.81 -3.25
C GLY A 714 -31.42 3.80 -1.99
N ASP A 715 -32.16 2.72 -1.76
CA ASP A 715 -32.87 2.46 -0.50
C ASP A 715 -31.88 2.20 0.65
N LYS A 716 -32.27 2.55 1.89
CA LYS A 716 -31.44 2.25 3.07
C LYS A 716 -31.34 0.74 3.25
N SER A 717 -30.12 0.22 3.42
CA SER A 717 -29.93 -1.21 3.70
C SER A 717 -30.60 -1.61 5.00
N TRP A 718 -31.24 -2.78 4.99
CA TRP A 718 -31.84 -3.38 6.16
C TRP A 718 -31.69 -4.91 6.15
N ILE A 719 -31.58 -5.48 7.35
CA ILE A 719 -31.58 -6.91 7.62
C ILE A 719 -32.55 -7.17 8.77
N LYS A 720 -33.45 -8.11 8.57
CA LYS A 720 -34.24 -8.72 9.62
C LYS A 720 -33.53 -10.00 10.05
N GLU A 721 -33.16 -10.10 11.32
CA GLU A 721 -32.42 -11.24 11.84
C GLU A 721 -33.01 -11.78 13.15
N ARG A 722 -32.83 -13.09 13.34
CA ARG A 722 -33.30 -13.83 14.51
C ARG A 722 -32.12 -14.41 15.28
N LEU A 723 -32.13 -14.22 16.60
CA LEU A 723 -31.22 -14.86 17.52
C LEU A 723 -31.52 -16.37 17.58
N VAL A 724 -30.59 -17.20 17.12
CA VAL A 724 -30.71 -18.65 17.07
C VAL A 724 -30.28 -19.27 18.41
N SER A 725 -29.17 -18.79 18.97
CA SER A 725 -28.66 -19.25 20.25
C SER A 725 -27.85 -18.13 20.93
N MET A 726 -27.83 -18.16 22.26
CA MET A 726 -26.96 -17.33 23.07
C MET A 726 -26.54 -18.12 24.30
N ASP A 727 -25.24 -18.18 24.55
CA ASP A 727 -24.66 -18.84 25.70
C ASP A 727 -23.75 -17.86 26.45
N PRO A 728 -24.25 -17.24 27.54
CA PRO A 728 -23.46 -16.36 28.38
C PRO A 728 -22.27 -17.02 29.06
N LYS A 729 -22.23 -18.35 29.20
CA LYS A 729 -21.08 -19.04 29.82
C LYS A 729 -19.90 -19.16 28.86
N SER A 730 -20.18 -19.46 27.60
CA SER A 730 -19.17 -19.50 26.54
C SER A 730 -18.97 -18.15 25.84
N HIS A 731 -19.66 -17.11 26.29
CA HIS A 731 -19.64 -15.75 25.73
C HIS A 731 -19.84 -15.76 24.22
N SER A 732 -20.86 -16.50 23.76
CA SER A 732 -21.15 -16.64 22.34
C SER A 732 -22.63 -16.50 22.01
N TYR A 733 -22.94 -16.08 20.78
CA TYR A 733 -24.28 -16.09 20.22
C TYR A 733 -24.28 -16.24 18.70
N VAL A 734 -25.41 -16.68 18.14
CA VAL A 734 -25.60 -16.92 16.70
C VAL A 734 -26.87 -16.24 16.23
N TYR A 735 -26.77 -15.46 15.16
CA TYR A 735 -27.89 -14.85 14.43
C TYR A 735 -28.08 -15.51 13.07
N ARG A 736 -29.33 -15.59 12.63
CA ARG A 736 -29.71 -15.96 11.26
C ARG A 736 -30.49 -14.81 10.63
N MET A 737 -30.08 -14.41 9.43
CA MET A 737 -30.77 -13.41 8.64
C MET A 737 -32.03 -14.03 8.01
N GLU A 738 -33.20 -13.57 8.42
CA GLU A 738 -34.49 -14.05 7.89
C GLU A 738 -34.89 -13.36 6.60
N ALA A 739 -34.56 -12.07 6.48
CA ALA A 739 -34.86 -11.28 5.30
C ALA A 739 -33.88 -10.10 5.15
N SER A 740 -33.55 -9.69 3.93
CA SER A 740 -32.72 -8.51 3.67
C SER A 740 -33.05 -7.87 2.32
N ASN A 741 -32.69 -6.59 2.14
CA ASN A 741 -32.63 -5.97 0.79
C ASN A 741 -31.20 -5.95 0.22
N VAL A 742 -30.28 -6.72 0.81
CA VAL A 742 -28.85 -6.79 0.44
C VAL A 742 -28.43 -8.18 -0.03
N GLY A 743 -29.37 -9.11 -0.20
CA GLY A 743 -29.10 -10.48 -0.64
C GLY A 743 -28.47 -11.39 0.42
N LEU A 744 -28.48 -11.00 1.70
CA LEU A 744 -27.93 -11.77 2.82
C LEU A 744 -28.95 -12.75 3.43
N ASP A 745 -30.08 -12.96 2.78
CA ASP A 745 -31.15 -13.85 3.19
C ASP A 745 -30.64 -15.28 3.42
N GLY A 746 -30.92 -15.84 4.61
CA GLY A 746 -30.47 -17.18 4.99
C GLY A 746 -29.02 -17.27 5.47
N SER A 747 -28.30 -16.15 5.54
CA SER A 747 -26.94 -16.10 6.11
C SER A 747 -26.97 -16.35 7.63
N VAL A 748 -25.87 -16.88 8.14
CA VAL A 748 -25.66 -17.14 9.57
C VAL A 748 -24.42 -16.40 10.02
N ASN A 749 -24.50 -15.72 11.14
CA ASN A 749 -23.40 -14.95 11.70
C ASN A 749 -23.29 -15.27 13.19
N SER A 750 -22.07 -15.48 13.69
CA SER A 750 -21.83 -15.80 15.09
C SER A 750 -20.71 -14.97 15.66
N LEU A 751 -20.83 -14.67 16.95
CA LEU A 751 -19.83 -13.97 17.73
C LEU A 751 -19.44 -14.86 18.91
N LYS A 752 -18.14 -14.98 19.17
CA LYS A 752 -17.59 -15.63 20.34
C LYS A 752 -16.48 -14.80 20.96
N LEU A 753 -16.53 -14.61 22.27
CA LEU A 753 -15.43 -14.01 23.01
C LEU A 753 -14.51 -15.09 23.57
N VAL A 754 -13.21 -14.84 23.49
CA VAL A 754 -12.17 -15.70 24.05
C VAL A 754 -11.23 -14.83 24.87
N ASP A 755 -10.98 -15.23 26.13
CA ASP A 755 -9.97 -14.56 26.96
C ASP A 755 -8.60 -14.71 26.29
N TYR A 756 -7.96 -13.58 26.00
CA TYR A 756 -6.74 -13.51 25.20
C TYR A 756 -5.47 -13.29 26.06
N GLY A 757 -5.62 -13.16 27.38
CA GLY A 757 -4.55 -12.88 28.35
C GLY A 757 -4.36 -11.39 28.64
N ASP A 758 -3.66 -11.03 29.71
CA ASP A 758 -3.27 -9.65 30.07
C ASP A 758 -4.43 -8.63 30.05
N ASP A 759 -5.57 -8.99 30.65
CA ASP A 759 -6.80 -8.18 30.63
C ASP A 759 -7.30 -7.84 29.21
N SER A 760 -7.06 -8.71 28.22
CA SER A 760 -7.54 -8.55 26.84
C SER A 760 -8.45 -9.70 26.39
N THR A 761 -9.31 -9.43 25.40
CA THR A 761 -10.32 -10.36 24.87
C THR A 761 -10.26 -10.40 23.36
N LEU A 762 -10.17 -11.60 22.80
CA LEU A 762 -10.38 -11.84 21.37
C LEU A 762 -11.89 -11.90 21.10
N VAL A 763 -12.34 -11.03 20.21
CA VAL A 763 -13.68 -11.07 19.62
C VAL A 763 -13.57 -11.79 18.28
N ASP A 764 -14.13 -13.00 18.19
CA ASP A 764 -14.14 -13.84 16.98
C ASP A 764 -15.53 -13.82 16.35
N TRP A 765 -15.60 -13.33 15.11
CA TRP A 765 -16.81 -13.33 14.29
C TRP A 765 -16.69 -14.38 13.19
N THR A 766 -17.69 -15.24 13.04
CA THR A 766 -17.75 -16.18 11.92
C THR A 766 -19.04 -16.02 11.15
N PHE A 767 -18.96 -16.15 9.84
CA PHE A 767 -20.10 -16.00 8.96
C PHE A 767 -20.20 -17.16 7.96
N GLU A 768 -21.43 -17.45 7.56
CA GLU A 768 -21.78 -18.34 6.45
C GLU A 768 -22.84 -17.62 5.61
N LEU A 769 -22.52 -17.31 4.35
CA LEU A 769 -23.39 -16.53 3.47
C LEU A 769 -23.52 -17.18 2.09
N ASN A 770 -24.66 -16.94 1.44
CA ASN A 770 -24.87 -17.38 0.07
C ASN A 770 -24.08 -16.47 -0.90
N PRO A 771 -23.53 -17.00 -2.01
CA PRO A 771 -22.86 -16.18 -3.01
C PRO A 771 -23.74 -15.01 -3.45
N LEU A 772 -23.17 -13.80 -3.39
CA LEU A 772 -23.86 -12.58 -3.78
C LEU A 772 -23.63 -12.31 -5.27
N GLU A 773 -24.70 -12.02 -6.00
CA GLU A 773 -24.63 -11.73 -7.43
C GLU A 773 -23.73 -10.51 -7.68
N GLY A 774 -22.71 -10.67 -8.53
CA GLY A 774 -21.76 -9.60 -8.88
C GLY A 774 -20.63 -9.35 -7.88
N ALA A 775 -20.51 -10.13 -6.81
CA ALA A 775 -19.41 -10.05 -5.85
C ALA A 775 -18.48 -11.28 -5.94
N CYS A 776 -17.22 -11.14 -5.53
CA CYS A 776 -16.33 -12.27 -5.26
C CYS A 776 -16.14 -12.48 -3.75
N GLU A 777 -15.83 -13.73 -3.35
CA GLU A 777 -15.69 -14.15 -1.95
C GLU A 777 -14.66 -13.28 -1.20
N ASP A 778 -13.49 -13.05 -1.81
CA ASP A 778 -12.41 -12.25 -1.20
C ASP A 778 -12.82 -10.80 -0.94
N SER A 779 -13.56 -10.17 -1.86
CA SER A 779 -14.03 -8.78 -1.67
C SER A 779 -15.04 -8.65 -0.54
N ILE A 780 -15.88 -9.67 -0.30
CA ILE A 780 -16.82 -9.68 0.83
C ILE A 780 -16.09 -9.97 2.14
N VAL A 781 -15.10 -10.87 2.14
CA VAL A 781 -14.25 -11.14 3.30
C VAL A 781 -13.49 -9.87 3.71
N ASP A 782 -12.91 -9.13 2.76
CA ASP A 782 -12.20 -7.88 3.01
C ASP A 782 -13.15 -6.79 3.55
N TYR A 783 -14.34 -6.68 2.97
CA TYR A 783 -15.37 -5.73 3.43
C TYR A 783 -15.82 -6.01 4.87
N LEU A 784 -16.14 -7.27 5.17
CA LEU A 784 -16.49 -7.71 6.52
C LEU A 784 -15.29 -7.53 7.48
N GLY A 785 -14.07 -7.75 7.00
CA GLY A 785 -12.82 -7.51 7.73
C GLY A 785 -12.67 -6.06 8.18
N PHE A 786 -12.94 -5.12 7.29
CA PHE A 786 -12.95 -3.69 7.60
C PHE A 786 -14.03 -3.32 8.63
N LEU A 787 -15.24 -3.88 8.47
CA LEU A 787 -16.36 -3.63 9.37
C LEU A 787 -16.08 -4.13 10.79
N TYR A 788 -15.60 -5.38 10.94
CA TYR A 788 -15.30 -5.98 12.23
C TYR A 788 -14.10 -5.32 12.93
N LYS A 789 -13.06 -4.91 12.20
CA LYS A 789 -11.97 -4.09 12.77
C LYS A 789 -12.47 -2.77 13.34
N SER A 790 -13.51 -2.19 12.73
CA SER A 790 -14.12 -0.96 13.22
C SER A 790 -14.99 -1.20 14.47
N CYS A 791 -15.61 -2.38 14.61
CA CYS A 791 -16.34 -2.79 15.83
C CYS A 791 -15.43 -2.83 17.06
N ILE A 792 -14.21 -3.37 16.92
CA ILE A 792 -13.22 -3.47 18.01
C ILE A 792 -12.99 -2.10 18.67
N LYS A 793 -12.69 -1.07 17.85
CA LYS A 793 -12.45 0.29 18.34
C LYS A 793 -13.66 0.91 19.06
N LYS A 794 -14.87 0.59 18.61
CA LYS A 794 -16.11 1.07 19.26
C LYS A 794 -16.36 0.37 20.59
N ILE A 795 -16.10 -0.93 20.66
CA ILE A 795 -16.18 -1.71 21.90
C ILE A 795 -15.20 -1.12 22.92
N GLU A 796 -13.95 -0.88 22.55
CA GLU A 796 -12.94 -0.23 23.40
C GLU A 796 -13.42 1.13 23.91
N GLY A 797 -13.89 2.01 23.01
CA GLY A 797 -14.43 3.32 23.40
C GLY A 797 -15.65 3.25 24.33
N ALA A 798 -16.53 2.26 24.16
CA ALA A 798 -17.67 2.04 25.05
C ALA A 798 -17.24 1.55 26.46
N ILE A 799 -16.18 0.74 26.54
CA ILE A 799 -15.59 0.31 27.81
C ILE A 799 -14.98 1.51 28.55
N GLU A 800 -14.22 2.36 27.84
CA GLU A 800 -13.64 3.58 28.41
C GLU A 800 -14.70 4.57 28.90
N ALA A 801 -15.80 4.73 28.15
CA ALA A 801 -16.91 5.61 28.54
C ALA A 801 -17.63 5.10 29.80
N SER A 802 -17.84 3.78 29.90
CA SER A 802 -18.41 3.13 31.08
C SER A 802 -17.50 3.26 32.32
N ALA A 803 -16.18 3.23 32.13
CA ALA A 803 -15.22 3.48 33.20
C ALA A 803 -15.27 4.93 33.71
N LYS A 804 -15.44 5.93 32.82
CA LYS A 804 -15.55 7.35 33.18
C LYS A 804 -16.84 7.70 33.94
N GLN A 805 -17.95 7.01 33.67
CA GLN A 805 -19.23 7.21 34.38
C GLN A 805 -19.27 6.66 35.81
N LYS A 806 -18.37 5.75 36.19
CA LYS A 806 -18.28 5.20 37.56
C LYS A 806 -17.36 5.98 38.50
N ILE A 807 -16.60 6.93 37.96
CA ILE A 807 -15.61 7.75 38.69
C ILE A 807 -16.16 9.16 39.00
N GLY A 808 -17.29 9.55 38.40
CA GLY A 808 -18.07 10.74 38.76
C GLY A 808 -19.31 10.36 39.57
#